data_AF-S7PPV9-F1
#
_entry.id   AF-S7PPV9-F1
#
_cell.length_a   1.000
_cell.length_b   1.000
_cell.length_c   1.000
_cell.angle_alpha   90.00
_cell.angle_beta   90.00
_cell.angle_gamma   90.00
#
_symmetry.space_group_name_H-M   'P 1'
#
loop_
_entity.id
_entity.type
_entity.pdbx_description
1 polymer ?
#
loop_
_entity_poly.entity_id
_entity_poly.type
_entity_poly.pdbx_seq_one_letter_code
_entity_poly.pdbx_strand_id
1 'polypeptide(L)'
;MGSAAGGLTAGHSSGAQAAFQVGLPCHSPPCPSHVPRLVTLSSTLNRELLSYVDVIQVSLRSFRQYLEESLGKLRYTNIDFIKHSRLFSEGGNFSPEEIQSLCNRLEKEATRIEVVESSIMMNMEKMESEYLEQANDFINKFESKIHNLSVDLIFLEKIQRLLTNLQVNIKCEVAKSNSQADGLNSSLEQLQSKVEMYRNSRGDKNVVVTEDFHGFIQTWKEKLSQRIQYLNCKRKHASITQVVFASSTLTDLDNESDVLASSEVLEEEAKVDVVTPESFVQPSRMGRPMIEDPAIDVVKKILQFQDSRFSVFPGDKTRWPTGFKRHRNQGEHSAKTLSSANATSVGSVTRFTKPNRIDRRYQVLWDKPPIQAEDFKGVILTLLWDINEHLMNVIEEFYRREKRSVTRPDCMSDTLEQCVENVCKKILEYQNQTDDYHNSCLIELRAQMRRFEELLPQMCWLVMENFKENNWQKLCTSTREIREQFLNYHKQLEKRKDKNAQSLHPNLGHPIHSKQMESLCLMEEKRQKELDSMIMSTKEKLEECIRKCGRLFITSLASFTEKFLLQLDEVVIVDDVQVAKMEPPKQKTSILIRRKLAGLSLEEESEKPLIERGSRKWPGIKPTEVTIQNEILLRKTPSITTLKTTLGHLATVEARDDVYLKYLALFEEELKKIQDENTVQVDEAQRWKNSWKRSVETLQSLY
;
A
#
# COMPACT_ATOMS: atom_id res chain seq x y z
N MET A 1 40.64 -35.07 -3.04
CA MET A 1 40.32 -34.71 -4.44
C MET A 1 38.86 -35.07 -4.66
N GLY A 2 37.96 -34.20 -5.10
CA GLY A 2 38.15 -32.81 -5.50
C GLY A 2 37.44 -32.52 -6.82
N SER A 3 36.12 -32.33 -6.78
CA SER A 3 35.31 -31.87 -7.91
C SER A 3 34.18 -31.00 -7.37
N ALA A 4 33.81 -29.94 -8.11
CA ALA A 4 32.88 -28.93 -7.67
C ALA A 4 31.59 -28.96 -8.50
N ALA A 5 30.46 -28.74 -7.84
CA ALA A 5 29.18 -28.39 -8.47
C ALA A 5 28.66 -27.13 -7.78
N GLY A 6 28.73 -25.99 -8.46
CA GLY A 6 28.30 -24.71 -7.92
C GLY A 6 26.78 -24.59 -7.93
N GLY A 7 26.17 -24.43 -6.76
CA GLY A 7 24.74 -24.11 -6.67
C GLY A 7 24.48 -22.67 -7.11
N LEU A 8 23.74 -22.49 -8.20
CA LEU A 8 23.25 -21.17 -8.61
C LEU A 8 22.18 -20.69 -7.62
N THR A 9 22.48 -19.62 -6.90
CA THR A 9 21.60 -19.04 -5.89
C THR A 9 20.37 -18.42 -6.54
N ALA A 10 19.19 -18.99 -6.28
CA ALA A 10 17.92 -18.40 -6.66
C ALA A 10 17.67 -17.10 -5.87
N GLY A 11 18.08 -15.97 -6.45
CA GLY A 11 17.91 -14.64 -5.87
C GLY A 11 16.44 -14.32 -5.70
N HIS A 12 15.92 -14.57 -4.48
CA HIS A 12 14.57 -14.19 -4.12
C HIS A 12 14.49 -12.66 -4.15
N SER A 13 13.72 -12.13 -5.10
CA SER A 13 13.30 -10.73 -5.08
C SER A 13 12.40 -10.52 -3.88
N SER A 14 13.01 -10.25 -2.72
CA SER A 14 12.30 -9.78 -1.53
C SER A 14 11.55 -8.52 -1.94
N GLY A 15 10.24 -8.66 -2.16
CA GLY A 15 9.37 -7.54 -2.46
C GLY A 15 9.52 -6.55 -1.31
N ALA A 16 9.89 -5.31 -1.64
CA ALA A 16 10.01 -4.26 -0.66
C ALA A 16 8.60 -3.92 -0.15
N GLN A 17 8.14 -4.68 0.84
CA GLN A 17 7.16 -4.22 1.80
C GLN A 17 7.80 -2.98 2.45
N ALA A 18 7.52 -1.83 1.86
CA ALA A 18 7.75 -0.52 2.44
C ALA A 18 6.82 -0.44 3.65
N ALA A 19 7.25 -1.08 4.75
CA ALA A 19 6.53 -1.09 5.98
C ALA A 19 6.24 0.36 6.34
N PHE A 20 4.96 0.67 6.55
CA PHE A 20 4.54 1.94 7.10
C PHE A 20 5.02 1.97 8.55
N GLN A 21 6.32 2.24 8.72
CA GLN A 21 7.11 1.89 9.90
C GLN A 21 6.90 2.94 10.99
N VAL A 22 5.65 3.07 11.41
CA VAL A 22 5.24 3.75 12.64
C VAL A 22 6.05 3.13 13.76
N GLY A 23 7.06 3.86 14.23
CA GLY A 23 7.94 3.44 15.32
C GLY A 23 7.10 3.01 16.52
N LEU A 24 7.17 1.71 16.83
CA LEU A 24 6.50 1.11 17.99
C LEU A 24 7.08 1.73 19.27
N PRO A 25 6.24 1.93 20.32
CA PRO A 25 5.63 0.79 20.99
C PRO A 25 4.10 0.83 21.07
N CYS A 26 3.45 -0.12 20.39
CA CYS A 26 2.15 -0.65 20.82
C CYS A 26 2.34 -1.61 22.03
N HIS A 27 2.94 -1.10 23.11
CA HIS A 27 3.01 -1.76 24.42
C HIS A 27 2.31 -0.95 25.51
N SER A 28 1.22 -0.28 25.13
CA SER A 28 0.07 -0.08 25.99
C SER A 28 -1.08 -0.95 25.49
N PRO A 29 -1.69 -1.85 26.30
CA PRO A 29 -3.07 -2.28 26.03
C PRO A 29 -3.98 -1.03 26.00
N PRO A 30 -5.24 -1.12 25.52
CA PRO A 30 -6.19 -0.01 25.68
C PRO A 30 -6.26 0.36 27.16
N CYS A 31 -5.70 1.52 27.53
CA CYS A 31 -5.55 1.91 28.92
C CYS A 31 -6.95 1.92 29.55
N PRO A 32 -7.23 1.08 30.56
CA PRO A 32 -8.53 1.07 31.21
C PRO A 32 -8.72 2.45 31.81
N SER A 33 -9.79 3.16 31.39
CA SER A 33 -9.93 4.59 31.64
C SER A 33 -9.59 4.92 33.09
N HIS A 34 -8.69 5.88 33.27
CA HIS A 34 -8.15 6.15 34.60
C HIS A 34 -9.16 6.95 35.44
N VAL A 35 -10.17 7.54 34.78
CA VAL A 35 -11.31 8.26 35.36
C VAL A 35 -12.07 7.41 36.40
N PRO A 36 -12.63 6.21 36.08
CA PRO A 36 -13.30 5.38 37.09
C PRO A 36 -12.39 4.98 38.26
N ARG A 37 -11.09 4.76 38.04
CA ARG A 37 -10.14 4.50 39.15
C ARG A 37 -9.99 5.71 40.08
N LEU A 38 -9.92 6.92 39.51
CA LEU A 38 -9.89 8.17 40.27
C LEU A 38 -11.21 8.40 41.03
N VAL A 39 -12.36 8.08 40.41
CA VAL A 39 -13.69 8.16 41.06
C VAL A 39 -13.79 7.18 42.24
N THR A 40 -13.32 5.93 42.10
CA THR A 40 -13.28 4.96 43.22
C THR A 40 -12.36 5.44 44.35
N LEU A 41 -11.19 6.00 44.02
CA LEU A 41 -10.27 6.54 45.01
C LEU A 41 -10.90 7.73 45.76
N SER A 42 -11.58 8.64 45.04
CA SER A 42 -12.29 9.78 45.61
C SER A 42 -13.43 9.34 46.53
N SER A 43 -14.27 8.38 46.10
CA SER A 43 -15.39 7.90 46.91
C SER A 43 -14.93 7.16 48.17
N THR A 44 -13.81 6.45 48.10
CA THR A 44 -13.19 5.81 49.27
C THR A 44 -12.68 6.87 50.24
N LEU A 45 -11.87 7.84 49.79
CA LEU A 45 -11.27 8.81 50.69
C LEU A 45 -12.30 9.77 51.32
N ASN A 46 -13.33 10.18 50.57
CA ASN A 46 -14.46 10.92 51.12
C ASN A 46 -15.20 10.12 52.21
N ARG A 47 -15.39 8.80 52.02
CA ARG A 47 -16.02 7.93 53.03
C ARG A 47 -15.18 7.87 54.31
N GLU A 48 -13.87 7.71 54.20
CA GLU A 48 -12.99 7.69 55.39
C GLU A 48 -13.01 9.04 56.12
N LEU A 49 -13.02 10.17 55.39
CA LEU A 49 -13.05 11.50 56.03
C LEU A 49 -14.41 11.82 56.69
N LEU A 50 -15.52 11.39 56.08
CA LEU A 50 -16.85 11.45 56.71
C LEU A 50 -16.91 10.57 57.97
N SER A 51 -16.35 9.35 57.92
CA SER A 51 -16.28 8.48 59.10
C SER A 51 -15.44 9.08 60.23
N TYR A 52 -14.44 9.92 59.93
CA TYR A 52 -13.68 10.65 60.94
C TYR A 52 -14.52 11.77 61.59
N VAL A 53 -15.36 12.46 60.82
CA VAL A 53 -16.33 13.43 61.33
C VAL A 53 -17.36 12.75 62.25
N ASP A 54 -17.91 11.60 61.84
CA ASP A 54 -18.85 10.83 62.66
C ASP A 54 -18.24 10.41 64.01
N VAL A 55 -16.98 9.95 64.02
CA VAL A 55 -16.26 9.57 65.24
C VAL A 55 -16.07 10.77 66.18
N ILE A 56 -15.77 11.96 65.65
CA ILE A 56 -15.67 13.18 66.46
C ILE A 56 -17.04 13.54 67.08
N GLN A 57 -18.11 13.56 66.28
CA GLN A 57 -19.45 13.91 66.76
C GLN A 57 -20.00 12.90 67.79
N VAL A 58 -19.72 11.60 67.62
CA VAL A 58 -20.08 10.56 68.61
C VAL A 58 -19.29 10.76 69.90
N SER A 59 -17.99 11.02 69.80
CA SER A 59 -17.12 11.22 70.98
C SER A 59 -17.57 12.44 71.80
N LEU A 60 -17.78 13.59 71.15
CA LEU A 60 -18.25 14.81 71.81
C LEU A 60 -19.65 14.65 72.42
N ARG A 61 -20.58 14.01 71.70
CA ARG A 61 -21.92 13.71 72.21
C ARG A 61 -21.89 12.76 73.42
N SER A 62 -21.01 11.76 73.44
CA SER A 62 -20.84 10.88 74.61
C SER A 62 -20.25 11.61 75.82
N PHE A 63 -19.34 12.56 75.61
CA PHE A 63 -18.77 13.35 76.70
C PHE A 63 -19.79 14.34 77.28
N ARG A 64 -20.63 14.95 76.43
CA ARG A 64 -21.77 15.79 76.85
C ARG A 64 -22.71 15.01 77.76
N GLN A 65 -23.11 13.81 77.33
CA GLN A 65 -23.97 12.92 78.11
C GLN A 65 -23.31 12.47 79.43
N TYR A 66 -22.02 12.16 79.43
CA TYR A 66 -21.28 11.80 80.65
C TYR A 66 -21.22 12.94 81.67
N LEU A 67 -21.03 14.19 81.22
CA LEU A 67 -21.07 15.37 82.08
C LEU A 67 -22.47 15.57 82.67
N GLU A 68 -23.50 15.55 81.82
CA GLU A 68 -24.91 15.71 82.22
C GLU A 68 -25.34 14.66 83.25
N GLU A 69 -24.98 13.38 83.05
CA GLU A 69 -25.26 12.30 83.99
C GLU A 69 -24.48 12.47 85.32
N SER A 70 -23.21 12.88 85.25
CA SER A 70 -22.35 13.04 86.43
C SER A 70 -22.77 14.24 87.30
N LEU A 71 -23.11 15.36 86.67
CA LEU A 71 -23.61 16.56 87.34
C LEU A 71 -25.06 16.37 87.80
N GLY A 72 -25.89 15.63 87.05
CA GLY A 72 -27.22 15.20 87.48
C GLY A 72 -27.18 14.38 88.78
N LYS A 73 -26.24 13.42 88.89
CA LYS A 73 -25.99 12.67 90.15
C LYS A 73 -25.59 13.59 91.30
N LEU A 74 -24.69 14.55 91.06
CA LEU A 74 -24.24 15.51 92.08
C LEU A 74 -25.38 16.43 92.57
N ARG A 75 -26.21 16.93 91.64
CA ARG A 75 -27.44 17.68 91.93
C ARG A 75 -28.40 16.83 92.77
N TYR A 76 -28.58 15.55 92.43
CA TYR A 76 -29.42 14.62 93.19
C TYR A 76 -28.91 14.39 94.62
N THR A 77 -27.61 14.10 94.80
CA THR A 77 -27.02 13.91 96.15
C THR A 77 -27.09 15.17 97.00
N ASN A 78 -26.99 16.35 96.39
CA ASN A 78 -27.16 17.63 97.09
C ASN A 78 -28.61 17.79 97.59
N ILE A 79 -29.60 17.51 96.75
CA ILE A 79 -31.02 17.51 97.16
C ILE A 79 -31.29 16.47 98.25
N ASP A 80 -30.69 15.29 98.16
CA ASP A 80 -30.90 14.21 99.12
C ASP A 80 -30.25 14.48 100.49
N PHE A 81 -29.08 15.13 100.52
CA PHE A 81 -28.44 15.61 101.75
C PHE A 81 -29.35 16.59 102.52
N ILE A 82 -30.02 17.51 101.83
CA ILE A 82 -30.98 18.43 102.46
C ILE A 82 -32.22 17.68 102.96
N LYS A 83 -32.75 16.71 102.21
CA LYS A 83 -33.90 15.87 102.66
C LYS A 83 -33.61 15.06 103.93
N HIS A 84 -32.35 14.68 104.16
CA HIS A 84 -31.93 13.99 105.37
C HIS A 84 -31.59 14.94 106.53
N SER A 85 -31.48 16.25 106.28
CA SER A 85 -31.16 17.28 107.28
C SER A 85 -32.43 17.73 108.03
N ARG A 86 -32.94 16.87 108.92
CA ARG A 86 -34.19 17.11 109.67
C ARG A 86 -34.04 18.06 110.87
N LEU A 87 -35.10 18.81 111.13
CA LEU A 87 -35.24 19.67 112.32
C LEU A 87 -35.36 18.85 113.61
N PHE A 88 -34.95 19.42 114.75
CA PHE A 88 -35.24 18.86 116.08
C PHE A 88 -36.73 18.56 116.31
N SER A 89 -37.64 19.37 115.75
CA SER A 89 -39.10 19.15 115.80
C SER A 89 -39.58 17.90 115.04
N GLU A 90 -38.76 17.32 114.19
CA GLU A 90 -39.03 16.12 113.38
C GLU A 90 -38.21 14.90 113.86
N GLY A 91 -37.59 15.00 115.04
CA GLY A 91 -36.65 13.99 115.57
C GLY A 91 -35.26 14.02 114.91
N GLY A 92 -34.90 15.13 114.26
CA GLY A 92 -33.57 15.38 113.70
C GLY A 92 -32.60 16.07 114.67
N ASN A 93 -31.44 16.47 114.14
CA ASN A 93 -30.30 16.98 114.91
C ASN A 93 -29.92 18.44 114.56
N PHE A 94 -30.73 19.16 113.78
CA PHE A 94 -30.40 20.49 113.26
C PHE A 94 -31.41 21.58 113.66
N SER A 95 -30.90 22.80 113.83
CA SER A 95 -31.71 24.02 113.94
C SER A 95 -32.18 24.53 112.56
N PRO A 96 -33.26 25.33 112.48
CA PRO A 96 -33.68 25.93 111.22
C PRO A 96 -32.63 26.92 110.66
N GLU A 97 -31.89 27.62 111.52
CA GLU A 97 -30.78 28.49 111.12
C GLU A 97 -29.60 27.70 110.55
N GLU A 98 -29.30 26.53 111.11
CA GLU A 98 -28.27 25.62 110.60
C GLU A 98 -28.66 25.03 109.23
N ILE A 99 -29.91 24.57 109.07
CA ILE A 99 -30.42 24.10 107.77
C ILE A 99 -30.40 25.23 106.75
N GLN A 100 -30.86 26.44 107.09
CA GLN A 100 -30.80 27.58 106.17
C GLN A 100 -29.36 27.94 105.78
N SER A 101 -28.41 27.87 106.72
CA SER A 101 -26.98 28.08 106.45
C SER A 101 -26.42 27.00 105.52
N LEU A 102 -26.81 25.74 105.68
CA LEU A 102 -26.44 24.64 104.78
C LEU A 102 -27.06 24.81 103.39
N CYS A 103 -28.35 25.16 103.30
CA CYS A 103 -29.04 25.47 102.03
C CYS A 103 -28.34 26.62 101.28
N ASN A 104 -28.09 27.76 101.94
CA ASN A 104 -27.41 28.91 101.35
C ASN A 104 -26.00 28.57 100.85
N ARG A 105 -25.27 27.70 101.57
CA ARG A 105 -23.95 27.19 101.13
C ARG A 105 -24.08 26.25 99.93
N LEU A 106 -25.08 25.38 99.92
CA LEU A 106 -25.29 24.39 98.87
C LEU A 106 -25.79 25.03 97.58
N GLU A 107 -26.66 26.03 97.66
CA GLU A 107 -27.10 26.88 96.55
C GLU A 107 -25.92 27.65 95.94
N LYS A 108 -25.02 28.17 96.78
CA LYS A 108 -23.77 28.80 96.32
C LYS A 108 -22.83 27.83 95.60
N GLU A 109 -22.78 26.56 95.99
CA GLU A 109 -21.99 25.56 95.26
C GLU A 109 -22.73 25.03 94.02
N ALA A 110 -24.07 24.93 94.04
CA ALA A 110 -24.87 24.57 92.87
C ALA A 110 -24.76 25.61 91.74
N THR A 111 -24.85 26.90 92.07
CA THR A 111 -24.63 27.99 91.11
C THR A 111 -23.18 28.04 90.59
N ARG A 112 -22.18 27.68 91.41
CA ARG A 112 -20.80 27.47 90.94
C ARG A 112 -20.68 26.29 89.97
N ILE A 113 -21.36 25.18 90.24
CA ILE A 113 -21.42 24.02 89.35
C ILE A 113 -22.06 24.42 88.02
N GLU A 114 -23.17 25.16 88.03
CA GLU A 114 -23.85 25.65 86.81
C GLU A 114 -22.99 26.57 85.94
N VAL A 115 -22.19 27.46 86.56
CA VAL A 115 -21.23 28.30 85.84
C VAL A 115 -20.10 27.48 85.21
N VAL A 116 -19.60 26.45 85.90
CA VAL A 116 -18.57 25.55 85.37
C VAL A 116 -19.14 24.65 84.26
N GLU A 117 -20.33 24.10 84.45
CA GLU A 117 -21.08 23.30 83.46
C GLU A 117 -21.30 24.10 82.17
N SER A 118 -21.86 25.32 82.29
CA SER A 118 -22.08 26.23 81.17
C SER A 118 -20.78 26.59 80.44
N SER A 119 -19.68 26.78 81.19
CA SER A 119 -18.35 27.05 80.62
C SER A 119 -17.78 25.84 79.86
N ILE A 120 -17.89 24.63 80.41
CA ILE A 120 -17.46 23.41 79.72
C ILE A 120 -18.31 23.19 78.46
N MET A 121 -19.63 23.37 78.55
CA MET A 121 -20.54 23.23 77.42
C MET A 121 -20.24 24.21 76.27
N MET A 122 -20.05 25.49 76.60
CA MET A 122 -19.66 26.50 75.61
C MET A 122 -18.30 26.18 74.95
N ASN A 123 -17.34 25.67 75.72
CA ASN A 123 -16.05 25.23 75.18
C ASN A 123 -16.17 23.97 74.29
N MET A 124 -17.08 23.05 74.61
CA MET A 124 -17.37 21.88 73.77
C MET A 124 -18.03 22.26 72.45
N GLU A 125 -19.05 23.12 72.46
CA GLU A 125 -19.75 23.53 71.23
C GLU A 125 -18.84 24.36 70.31
N LYS A 126 -17.92 25.14 70.89
CA LYS A 126 -16.82 25.79 70.17
C LYS A 126 -15.81 24.79 69.59
N MET A 127 -15.44 23.75 70.34
CA MET A 127 -14.54 22.69 69.88
C MET A 127 -15.16 21.85 68.75
N GLU A 128 -16.46 21.54 68.85
CA GLU A 128 -17.22 20.82 67.81
C GLU A 128 -17.23 21.61 66.50
N SER A 129 -17.60 22.89 66.56
CA SER A 129 -17.62 23.77 65.39
C SER A 129 -16.23 23.98 64.78
N GLU A 130 -15.18 24.20 65.58
CA GLU A 130 -13.80 24.34 65.10
C GLU A 130 -13.27 23.08 64.40
N TYR A 131 -13.59 21.87 64.88
CA TYR A 131 -13.19 20.63 64.22
C TYR A 131 -14.01 20.32 62.97
N LEU A 132 -15.32 20.61 62.97
CA LEU A 132 -16.18 20.43 61.79
C LEU A 132 -15.81 21.40 60.66
N GLU A 133 -15.50 22.66 60.99
CA GLU A 133 -15.00 23.64 60.03
C GLU A 133 -13.68 23.15 59.41
N GLN A 134 -12.68 22.77 60.22
CA GLN A 134 -11.41 22.22 59.73
C GLN A 134 -11.58 20.97 58.84
N ALA A 135 -12.41 20.01 59.26
CA ALA A 135 -12.64 18.79 58.49
C ALA A 135 -13.29 19.09 57.14
N ASN A 136 -14.33 19.93 57.12
CA ASN A 136 -14.99 20.37 55.88
C ASN A 136 -14.00 21.14 54.97
N ASP A 137 -13.13 21.98 55.55
CA ASP A 137 -12.11 22.71 54.80
C ASP A 137 -11.09 21.76 54.13
N PHE A 138 -10.79 20.61 54.75
CA PHE A 138 -9.99 19.55 54.12
C PHE A 138 -10.75 18.79 53.03
N ILE A 139 -12.04 18.48 53.21
CA ILE A 139 -12.88 17.88 52.15
C ILE A 139 -12.87 18.77 50.91
N ASN A 140 -13.24 20.04 51.04
CA ASN A 140 -13.37 20.96 49.91
C ASN A 140 -12.05 21.16 49.14
N LYS A 141 -10.90 21.18 49.84
CA LYS A 141 -9.56 21.26 49.23
C LYS A 141 -9.13 19.95 48.54
N PHE A 142 -9.63 18.80 49.00
CA PHE A 142 -9.39 17.50 48.38
C PHE A 142 -10.27 17.29 47.14
N GLU A 143 -11.58 17.54 47.26
CA GLU A 143 -12.54 17.36 46.17
C GLU A 143 -12.24 18.27 44.99
N SER A 144 -11.94 19.55 45.22
CA SER A 144 -11.52 20.48 44.16
C SER A 144 -10.25 20.01 43.45
N LYS A 145 -9.27 19.44 44.18
CA LYS A 145 -8.05 18.90 43.58
C LYS A 145 -8.31 17.63 42.75
N ILE A 146 -9.21 16.75 43.18
CA ILE A 146 -9.62 15.58 42.37
C ILE A 146 -10.47 16.00 41.17
N HIS A 147 -11.35 16.99 41.31
CA HIS A 147 -12.14 17.52 40.20
C HIS A 147 -11.23 18.02 39.07
N ASN A 148 -10.22 18.83 39.41
CA ASN A 148 -9.22 19.33 38.48
C ASN A 148 -8.46 18.20 37.77
N LEU A 149 -7.99 17.19 38.53
CA LEU A 149 -7.33 15.99 37.97
C LEU A 149 -8.25 15.20 37.03
N SER A 150 -9.54 15.10 37.36
CA SER A 150 -10.54 14.39 36.55
C SER A 150 -10.83 15.11 35.24
N VAL A 151 -10.99 16.44 35.29
CA VAL A 151 -11.22 17.30 34.12
C VAL A 151 -10.02 17.26 33.16
N ASP A 152 -8.79 17.37 33.66
CA ASP A 152 -7.56 17.26 32.85
C ASP A 152 -7.42 15.87 32.21
N LEU A 153 -7.74 14.81 32.97
CA LEU A 153 -7.67 13.43 32.49
C LEU A 153 -8.72 13.13 31.41
N ILE A 154 -9.97 13.59 31.58
CA ILE A 154 -11.04 13.45 30.58
C ILE A 154 -10.68 14.17 29.29
N PHE A 155 -10.01 15.34 29.38
CA PHE A 155 -9.49 16.04 28.20
C PHE A 155 -8.42 15.23 27.48
N LEU A 156 -7.41 14.72 28.19
CA LEU A 156 -6.37 13.87 27.60
C LEU A 156 -6.93 12.58 26.98
N GLU A 157 -7.88 11.90 27.65
CA GLU A 157 -8.55 10.71 27.10
C GLU A 157 -9.36 11.04 25.83
N LYS A 158 -10.01 12.23 25.73
CA LYS A 158 -10.68 12.70 24.49
C LYS A 158 -9.67 12.90 23.35
N ILE A 159 -8.58 13.64 23.58
CA ILE A 159 -7.55 13.94 22.56
C ILE A 159 -6.89 12.64 22.07
N GLN A 160 -6.48 11.77 22.99
CA GLN A 160 -5.89 10.47 22.67
C GLN A 160 -6.84 9.61 21.84
N ARG A 161 -8.13 9.53 22.21
CA ARG A 161 -9.14 8.76 21.48
C ARG A 161 -9.34 9.25 20.04
N LEU A 162 -9.33 10.56 19.80
CA LEU A 162 -9.42 11.14 18.45
C LEU A 162 -8.19 10.78 17.60
N LEU A 163 -6.98 10.91 18.16
CA LEU A 163 -5.73 10.56 17.47
C LEU A 163 -5.61 9.05 17.22
N THR A 164 -6.08 8.18 18.13
CA THR A 164 -6.14 6.73 17.90
C THR A 164 -7.15 6.36 16.81
N ASN A 165 -8.32 7.01 16.77
CA ASN A 165 -9.32 6.80 15.71
C ASN A 165 -8.73 7.18 14.33
N LEU A 166 -8.12 8.36 14.21
CA LEU A 166 -7.38 8.78 13.02
C LEU A 166 -6.33 7.74 12.58
N GLN A 167 -5.49 7.27 13.51
CA GLN A 167 -4.46 6.28 13.20
C GLN A 167 -5.04 4.95 12.70
N VAL A 168 -6.19 4.51 13.22
CA VAL A 168 -6.89 3.31 12.73
C VAL A 168 -7.41 3.54 11.31
N ASN A 169 -8.04 4.68 11.02
CA ASN A 169 -8.59 4.97 9.69
C ASN A 169 -7.48 5.10 8.63
N ILE A 170 -6.36 5.73 8.96
CA ILE A 170 -5.15 5.76 8.12
C ILE A 170 -4.65 4.33 7.83
N LYS A 171 -4.57 3.48 8.86
CA LYS A 171 -4.16 2.06 8.69
C LYS A 171 -5.14 1.27 7.81
N CYS A 172 -6.43 1.55 7.85
CA CYS A 172 -7.43 0.92 6.98
C CYS A 172 -7.22 1.27 5.49
N GLU A 173 -6.98 2.54 5.17
CA GLU A 173 -6.69 2.95 3.79
C GLU A 173 -5.29 2.46 3.33
N VAL A 174 -4.29 2.39 4.20
CA VAL A 174 -3.00 1.72 3.92
C VAL A 174 -3.20 0.24 3.61
N ALA A 175 -4.04 -0.49 4.36
CA ALA A 175 -4.34 -1.90 4.10
C ALA A 175 -5.09 -2.10 2.77
N LYS A 176 -6.02 -1.20 2.44
CA LYS A 176 -6.74 -1.16 1.15
C LYS A 176 -5.83 -0.80 -0.03
N SER A 177 -4.82 0.05 0.19
CA SER A 177 -3.78 0.32 -0.79
C SER A 177 -2.90 -0.92 -1.04
N ASN A 178 -2.45 -1.58 0.03
CA ASN A 178 -1.64 -2.80 -0.09
C ASN A 178 -2.41 -3.92 -0.80
N SER A 179 -3.69 -4.16 -0.49
CA SER A 179 -4.46 -5.24 -1.11
C SER A 179 -4.70 -5.05 -2.62
N GLN A 180 -4.70 -3.80 -3.12
CA GLN A 180 -4.67 -3.54 -4.57
C GLN A 180 -3.31 -3.93 -5.18
N ALA A 181 -2.19 -3.65 -4.49
CA ALA A 181 -0.86 -4.02 -4.94
C ALA A 181 -0.65 -5.54 -4.94
N ASP A 182 -1.08 -6.24 -3.88
CA ASP A 182 -1.13 -7.70 -3.84
C ASP A 182 -2.05 -8.28 -4.93
N GLY A 183 -3.15 -7.58 -5.23
CA GLY A 183 -4.04 -7.88 -6.36
C GLY A 183 -3.36 -7.76 -7.73
N LEU A 184 -2.33 -6.93 -7.89
CA LEU A 184 -1.49 -6.86 -9.09
C LEU A 184 -0.37 -7.90 -9.07
N ASN A 185 0.34 -8.06 -7.94
CA ASN A 185 1.41 -9.06 -7.76
C ASN A 185 0.91 -10.48 -8.08
N SER A 186 -0.23 -10.87 -7.50
CA SER A 186 -0.86 -12.18 -7.74
C SER A 186 -1.26 -12.41 -9.21
N SER A 187 -1.63 -11.35 -9.95
CA SER A 187 -1.84 -11.47 -11.40
C SER A 187 -0.53 -11.65 -12.16
N LEU A 188 0.56 -10.95 -11.81
CA LEU A 188 1.88 -11.17 -12.42
C LEU A 188 2.41 -12.58 -12.17
N GLU A 189 2.17 -13.12 -10.97
CA GLU A 189 2.54 -14.49 -10.61
C GLU A 189 1.71 -15.54 -11.35
N GLN A 190 0.40 -15.30 -11.53
CA GLN A 190 -0.45 -16.14 -12.40
C GLN A 190 0.03 -16.10 -13.86
N LEU A 191 0.44 -14.94 -14.39
CA LEU A 191 0.99 -14.83 -15.73
C LEU A 191 2.30 -15.61 -15.87
N GLN A 192 3.25 -15.38 -14.96
CA GLN A 192 4.55 -16.06 -14.97
C GLN A 192 4.41 -17.58 -14.78
N SER A 193 3.47 -18.02 -13.94
CA SER A 193 3.12 -19.43 -13.79
C SER A 193 2.57 -20.02 -15.09
N LYS A 194 1.64 -19.33 -15.78
CA LYS A 194 1.15 -19.77 -17.10
C LYS A 194 2.27 -19.83 -18.15
N VAL A 195 3.16 -18.83 -18.23
CA VAL A 195 4.34 -18.85 -19.12
C VAL A 195 5.16 -20.13 -18.90
N GLU A 196 5.51 -20.40 -17.65
CA GLU A 196 6.39 -21.52 -17.31
C GLU A 196 5.68 -22.88 -17.44
N MET A 197 4.37 -22.96 -17.20
CA MET A 197 3.56 -24.13 -17.54
C MET A 197 3.63 -24.43 -19.04
N TYR A 198 3.34 -23.46 -19.92
CA TYR A 198 3.39 -23.67 -21.37
C TYR A 198 4.79 -24.01 -21.89
N ARG A 199 5.84 -23.49 -21.24
CA ARG A 199 7.24 -23.82 -21.56
C ARG A 199 7.57 -25.29 -21.29
N ASN A 200 7.03 -25.85 -20.20
CA ASN A 200 7.31 -27.22 -19.76
C ASN A 200 6.29 -28.25 -20.28
N SER A 201 5.05 -27.85 -20.59
CA SER A 201 3.97 -28.72 -21.07
C SER A 201 4.10 -29.05 -22.57
N ARG A 202 5.25 -29.61 -22.98
CA ARG A 202 5.62 -29.93 -24.38
C ARG A 202 4.78 -31.06 -25.03
N GLY A 203 3.59 -31.37 -24.50
CA GLY A 203 2.78 -32.53 -24.90
C GLY A 203 1.26 -32.30 -24.92
N ASP A 204 0.69 -31.55 -23.96
CA ASP A 204 -0.77 -31.45 -23.81
C ASP A 204 -1.32 -30.14 -24.39
N LYS A 205 -1.96 -30.24 -25.56
CA LYS A 205 -2.26 -29.09 -26.45
C LYS A 205 -3.67 -28.56 -26.22
N ASN A 206 -3.87 -27.79 -25.14
CA ASN A 206 -5.09 -27.01 -24.96
C ASN A 206 -5.04 -25.69 -25.76
N VAL A 207 -6.03 -25.51 -26.65
CA VAL A 207 -6.19 -24.34 -27.56
C VAL A 207 -6.41 -23.00 -26.81
N VAL A 208 -6.65 -23.08 -25.51
CA VAL A 208 -7.11 -22.00 -24.61
C VAL A 208 -6.16 -20.78 -24.54
N VAL A 209 -4.87 -20.93 -24.84
CA VAL A 209 -3.79 -19.93 -24.64
C VAL A 209 -4.12 -18.51 -25.10
N THR A 210 -4.73 -18.37 -26.28
CA THR A 210 -4.99 -17.06 -26.91
C THR A 210 -6.14 -16.29 -26.28
N GLU A 211 -7.19 -16.99 -25.86
CA GLU A 211 -8.32 -16.37 -25.14
C GLU A 211 -7.93 -16.08 -23.69
N ASP A 212 -7.18 -16.99 -23.07
CA ASP A 212 -6.52 -16.82 -21.77
C ASP A 212 -5.68 -15.54 -21.70
N PHE A 213 -4.86 -15.26 -22.72
CA PHE A 213 -3.98 -14.08 -22.70
C PHE A 213 -4.74 -12.77 -22.93
N HIS A 214 -5.75 -12.76 -23.80
CA HIS A 214 -6.60 -11.58 -23.96
C HIS A 214 -7.38 -11.26 -22.68
N GLY A 215 -7.99 -12.28 -22.05
CA GLY A 215 -8.63 -12.14 -20.74
C GLY A 215 -7.67 -11.70 -19.64
N PHE A 216 -6.41 -12.17 -19.68
CA PHE A 216 -5.37 -11.70 -18.76
C PHE A 216 -5.04 -10.22 -18.98
N ILE A 217 -4.77 -9.79 -20.21
CA ILE A 217 -4.49 -8.38 -20.53
C ILE A 217 -5.64 -7.49 -20.06
N GLN A 218 -6.88 -7.90 -20.28
CA GLN A 218 -8.06 -7.15 -19.85
C GLN A 218 -8.12 -7.03 -18.31
N THR A 219 -7.99 -8.16 -17.60
CA THR A 219 -7.94 -8.20 -16.12
C THR A 219 -6.81 -7.31 -15.57
N TRP A 220 -5.65 -7.32 -16.22
CA TRP A 220 -4.51 -6.48 -15.86
C TRP A 220 -4.79 -5.00 -16.12
N LYS A 221 -5.29 -4.62 -17.30
CA LYS A 221 -5.70 -3.25 -17.66
C LYS A 221 -6.69 -2.67 -16.64
N GLU A 222 -7.68 -3.46 -16.23
CA GLU A 222 -8.70 -3.05 -15.26
C GLU A 222 -8.12 -2.80 -13.86
N LYS A 223 -7.41 -3.79 -13.28
CA LYS A 223 -6.77 -3.65 -11.97
C LYS A 223 -5.76 -2.48 -11.95
N LEU A 224 -4.96 -2.37 -13.01
CA LEU A 224 -3.95 -1.31 -13.16
C LEU A 224 -4.61 0.07 -13.27
N SER A 225 -5.72 0.20 -14.01
CA SER A 225 -6.47 1.46 -14.11
C SER A 225 -7.08 1.86 -12.76
N GLN A 226 -7.65 0.92 -12.01
CA GLN A 226 -8.16 1.14 -10.65
C GLN A 226 -7.04 1.63 -9.71
N ARG A 227 -5.87 0.98 -9.73
CA ARG A 227 -4.69 1.37 -8.92
C ARG A 227 -4.19 2.77 -9.30
N ILE A 228 -4.11 3.09 -10.59
CA ILE A 228 -3.67 4.40 -11.09
C ILE A 228 -4.66 5.51 -10.74
N GLN A 229 -5.96 5.23 -10.76
CA GLN A 229 -7.01 6.17 -10.34
C GLN A 229 -6.96 6.41 -8.83
N TYR A 230 -6.91 5.34 -8.01
CA TYR A 230 -6.84 5.44 -6.55
C TYR A 230 -5.55 6.11 -6.05
N LEU A 231 -4.43 5.95 -6.75
CA LEU A 231 -3.21 6.71 -6.47
C LEU A 231 -3.15 8.08 -7.18
N ASN A 232 -4.15 8.46 -7.99
CA ASN A 232 -4.18 9.70 -8.78
C ASN A 232 -2.87 9.98 -9.55
N CYS A 233 -2.19 8.91 -9.96
CA CYS A 233 -0.79 8.94 -10.36
C CYS A 233 -0.59 8.99 -11.87
N LYS A 234 -1.67 9.05 -12.64
CA LYS A 234 -1.61 9.24 -14.09
C LYS A 234 -0.86 10.53 -14.42
N ARG A 235 0.10 10.45 -15.34
CA ARG A 235 0.81 11.62 -15.84
C ARG A 235 -0.16 12.43 -16.69
N LYS A 236 -0.46 13.66 -16.26
CA LYS A 236 -1.10 14.64 -17.15
C LYS A 236 -0.07 14.96 -18.23
N HIS A 237 -0.25 14.41 -19.42
CA HIS A 237 0.49 14.88 -20.59
C HIS A 237 0.21 16.37 -20.74
N ALA A 238 1.26 17.19 -20.75
CA ALA A 238 1.14 18.51 -21.34
C ALA A 238 0.69 18.29 -22.78
N SER A 239 -0.44 18.86 -23.17
CA SER A 239 -1.01 18.71 -24.50
C SER A 239 -0.18 19.51 -25.50
N ILE A 240 0.95 18.91 -25.91
CA ILE A 240 1.79 19.38 -27.01
C ILE A 240 0.99 19.18 -28.31
N THR A 241 0.21 20.21 -28.59
CA THR A 241 -0.25 20.66 -29.90
C THR A 241 -0.94 19.60 -30.76
N GLN A 242 -2.29 19.60 -30.71
CA GLN A 242 -3.17 18.95 -31.68
C GLN A 242 -3.20 19.71 -33.04
N VAL A 243 -2.02 20.12 -33.52
CA VAL A 243 -1.72 20.80 -34.79
C VAL A 243 -0.24 20.45 -35.07
N VAL A 244 0.18 19.80 -36.15
CA VAL A 244 -0.41 19.68 -37.49
C VAL A 244 -0.57 18.19 -37.87
N PHE A 245 -1.76 17.80 -38.33
CA PHE A 245 -1.94 16.63 -39.20
C PHE A 245 -2.88 17.01 -40.35
N ALA A 246 -2.34 17.79 -41.29
CA ALA A 246 -3.02 18.23 -42.50
C ALA A 246 -2.05 18.22 -43.69
N SER A 247 -2.45 17.54 -44.76
CA SER A 247 -1.91 17.64 -46.13
C SER A 247 -0.38 17.58 -46.33
N SER A 248 0.12 16.36 -46.59
CA SER A 248 1.18 16.14 -47.58
C SER A 248 1.08 14.71 -48.13
N THR A 249 0.39 14.56 -49.27
CA THR A 249 0.21 13.31 -50.00
C THR A 249 0.73 13.51 -51.42
N LEU A 250 1.43 12.51 -51.98
CA LEU A 250 2.21 12.57 -53.23
C LEU A 250 3.50 13.41 -53.07
N THR A 251 4.64 13.06 -53.69
CA THR A 251 4.94 11.97 -54.66
C THR A 251 6.37 11.45 -54.45
N ASP A 252 6.76 10.45 -55.26
CA ASP A 252 8.14 10.02 -55.54
C ASP A 252 8.93 9.32 -54.41
N LEU A 253 9.97 8.54 -54.70
CA LEU A 253 10.10 7.43 -55.67
C LEU A 253 11.36 6.63 -55.24
N ASP A 254 11.50 5.41 -55.75
CA ASP A 254 12.47 4.40 -55.33
C ASP A 254 13.92 4.87 -55.15
N ASN A 255 14.55 4.48 -54.03
CA ASN A 255 15.77 3.65 -54.01
C ASN A 255 16.19 3.29 -52.56
N GLU A 256 16.09 2.00 -52.19
CA GLU A 256 16.88 1.42 -51.11
C GLU A 256 18.24 0.99 -51.70
N SER A 257 19.35 1.43 -51.13
CA SER A 257 20.69 0.89 -51.44
C SER A 257 21.48 0.63 -50.16
N ASP A 258 21.83 -0.63 -49.91
CA ASP A 258 22.86 -0.99 -48.94
C ASP A 258 24.21 -0.38 -49.34
N VAL A 259 25.10 -0.14 -48.36
CA VAL A 259 26.50 -0.66 -48.32
C VAL A 259 27.33 -0.01 -47.20
N LEU A 260 27.86 -0.88 -46.33
CA LEU A 260 29.08 -0.81 -45.50
C LEU A 260 29.39 0.38 -44.55
N ALA A 261 30.13 0.02 -43.51
CA ALA A 261 30.63 0.89 -42.45
C ALA A 261 32.09 1.30 -42.65
N SER A 262 32.42 2.51 -42.18
CA SER A 262 33.68 2.94 -41.51
C SER A 262 33.39 4.29 -40.82
N SER A 263 33.96 4.71 -39.69
CA SER A 263 35.23 4.41 -39.00
C SER A 263 36.46 5.22 -39.44
N GLU A 264 36.32 6.56 -39.41
CA GLU A 264 37.41 7.54 -39.22
C GLU A 264 36.97 8.45 -38.05
N VAL A 265 37.74 8.81 -37.02
CA VAL A 265 39.19 9.11 -36.88
C VAL A 265 39.61 10.40 -37.58
N LEU A 266 39.57 11.50 -36.82
CA LEU A 266 40.33 12.73 -37.09
C LEU A 266 40.86 13.34 -35.77
N GLU A 267 42.18 13.32 -35.64
CA GLU A 267 43.00 14.34 -34.97
C GLU A 267 43.15 15.53 -35.97
N GLU A 268 43.76 16.71 -35.75
CA GLU A 268 44.28 17.44 -34.57
C GLU A 268 43.61 18.86 -34.59
N GLU A 269 44.05 20.03 -34.09
CA GLU A 269 45.19 20.56 -33.30
C GLU A 269 44.67 20.95 -31.89
N ALA A 270 45.41 20.86 -30.78
CA ALA A 270 46.65 21.55 -30.39
C ALA A 270 46.55 23.09 -30.24
N LYS A 271 46.52 23.56 -28.98
CA LYS A 271 47.21 24.80 -28.60
C LYS A 271 48.01 24.58 -27.34
N VAL A 272 49.28 24.26 -27.56
CA VAL A 272 50.29 24.01 -26.53
C VAL A 272 50.75 25.34 -25.93
N ASP A 273 50.93 25.37 -24.61
CA ASP A 273 51.90 26.25 -23.97
C ASP A 273 52.61 25.46 -22.85
N VAL A 274 53.93 25.64 -22.71
CA VAL A 274 54.80 24.78 -21.89
C VAL A 274 55.61 25.62 -20.92
N VAL A 275 55.42 25.37 -19.62
CA VAL A 275 56.44 25.63 -18.60
C VAL A 275 56.54 24.40 -17.71
N THR A 276 57.72 23.79 -17.70
CA THR A 276 58.08 22.61 -16.89
C THR A 276 58.54 23.02 -15.47
N PRO A 277 58.55 22.08 -14.49
CA PRO A 277 58.77 22.38 -13.07
C PRO A 277 60.24 22.33 -12.66
N GLU A 278 60.58 22.89 -11.49
CA GLU A 278 61.24 22.17 -10.36
C GLU A 278 61.57 23.07 -9.15
N SER A 279 62.00 22.44 -8.04
CA SER A 279 62.44 23.03 -6.75
C SER A 279 61.35 23.73 -5.89
N PHE A 280 61.40 23.70 -4.55
CA PHE A 280 62.47 23.32 -3.60
C PHE A 280 62.03 22.26 -2.57
N VAL A 281 63.02 21.67 -1.88
CA VAL A 281 62.86 20.60 -0.88
C VAL A 281 63.67 20.94 0.39
N GLN A 282 63.04 20.82 1.57
CA GLN A 282 63.67 20.74 2.92
C GLN A 282 64.40 22.02 3.46
N PRO A 283 64.87 22.06 4.74
CA PRO A 283 64.11 21.75 5.97
C PRO A 283 64.41 22.68 7.18
N SER A 284 63.74 22.40 8.32
CA SER A 284 64.22 22.56 9.72
C SER A 284 64.52 23.94 10.32
N ARG A 285 63.76 24.29 11.38
CA ARG A 285 64.31 24.75 12.69
C ARG A 285 63.34 24.51 13.85
N MET A 286 63.86 24.51 15.08
CA MET A 286 63.21 24.01 16.31
C MET A 286 63.29 25.07 17.42
N GLY A 287 62.22 25.26 18.20
CA GLY A 287 62.13 26.16 19.36
C GLY A 287 60.79 26.00 20.10
N ARG A 288 60.79 26.02 21.43
CA ARG A 288 59.71 25.56 22.35
C ARG A 288 59.63 26.50 23.58
N PRO A 289 58.67 26.35 24.54
CA PRO A 289 57.45 25.51 24.61
C PRO A 289 56.19 26.21 25.23
N MET A 290 55.20 25.37 25.60
CA MET A 290 54.06 25.58 26.54
C MET A 290 52.81 26.27 25.97
N ILE A 291 51.57 25.99 26.43
CA ILE A 291 51.11 25.11 27.54
C ILE A 291 49.81 24.31 27.15
N GLU A 292 49.25 23.55 28.10
CA GLU A 292 47.98 22.79 28.05
C GLU A 292 46.73 23.62 27.67
N ASP A 293 45.63 23.14 27.03
CA ASP A 293 44.92 21.83 26.91
C ASP A 293 43.66 21.67 27.80
N PRO A 294 42.48 21.39 27.19
CA PRO A 294 41.34 20.78 27.87
C PRO A 294 40.73 19.55 27.13
N ALA A 295 41.33 19.04 26.06
CA ALA A 295 40.75 18.01 25.20
C ALA A 295 40.86 16.58 25.80
N ILE A 296 41.81 16.36 26.70
CA ILE A 296 42.15 15.02 27.21
C ILE A 296 41.26 14.56 28.39
N ASP A 297 40.59 15.48 29.09
CA ASP A 297 39.82 15.16 30.30
C ASP A 297 38.38 14.66 30.04
N VAL A 298 37.83 14.93 28.85
CA VAL A 298 36.47 14.52 28.45
C VAL A 298 36.38 13.00 28.24
N VAL A 299 37.40 12.40 27.63
CA VAL A 299 37.43 10.95 27.30
C VAL A 299 37.50 10.08 28.58
N LYS A 300 38.05 10.62 29.67
CA LYS A 300 38.17 9.92 30.97
C LYS A 300 36.85 9.76 31.73
N LYS A 301 35.79 10.51 31.39
CA LYS A 301 34.49 10.47 32.11
C LYS A 301 33.44 9.57 31.47
N ILE A 302 33.78 8.87 30.37
CA ILE A 302 32.83 8.06 29.59
C ILE A 302 32.98 6.53 29.87
N LEU A 303 34.01 6.11 30.64
CA LEU A 303 34.36 4.70 30.81
C LEU A 303 34.49 4.25 32.28
N GLN A 304 33.38 4.22 33.03
CA GLN A 304 33.12 3.19 34.04
C GLN A 304 31.61 3.09 34.37
N PHE A 305 31.18 1.92 34.84
CA PHE A 305 29.79 1.46 34.86
C PHE A 305 29.10 1.57 36.25
N GLN A 306 27.79 1.30 36.26
CA GLN A 306 26.91 0.69 37.30
C GLN A 306 27.50 0.42 38.70
N ASP A 307 26.76 0.55 39.82
CA ASP A 307 25.47 -0.13 40.05
C ASP A 307 24.65 0.38 41.28
N SER A 308 23.38 -0.08 41.36
CA SER A 308 22.55 -0.40 42.54
C SER A 308 22.33 0.54 43.75
N ARG A 309 21.09 1.07 43.83
CA ARG A 309 20.04 0.94 44.89
C ARG A 309 20.34 1.20 46.41
N PHE A 310 19.30 1.75 47.07
CA PHE A 310 19.03 1.86 48.54
C PHE A 310 19.87 2.90 49.35
N SER A 311 19.44 3.48 50.50
CA SER A 311 18.11 3.92 51.02
C SER A 311 18.24 4.69 52.38
N VAL A 312 17.13 5.29 52.87
CA VAL A 312 16.86 5.75 54.27
C VAL A 312 17.34 7.15 54.73
N PHE A 313 16.53 7.81 55.59
CA PHE A 313 16.68 9.12 56.27
C PHE A 313 17.23 8.99 57.71
N PRO A 314 17.79 10.07 58.33
CA PRO A 314 17.06 10.78 59.40
C PRO A 314 17.26 12.32 59.44
N GLY A 315 16.66 13.00 60.44
CA GLY A 315 16.67 14.48 60.66
C GLY A 315 17.97 15.06 61.26
N ASP A 316 18.02 16.30 61.78
CA ASP A 316 16.99 17.06 62.53
C ASP A 316 17.36 18.59 62.67
N LYS A 317 16.38 19.49 62.89
CA LYS A 317 16.41 20.94 63.34
C LYS A 317 17.50 21.93 62.79
N THR A 318 17.32 23.25 62.65
CA THR A 318 16.58 24.23 63.49
C THR A 318 16.42 25.63 62.81
N ARG A 319 15.42 26.42 63.29
CA ARG A 319 15.40 27.91 63.45
C ARG A 319 15.15 28.87 62.25
N TRP A 320 14.23 29.80 62.50
CA TRP A 320 14.04 31.09 61.78
C TRP A 320 14.86 32.22 62.45
N PRO A 321 14.92 33.44 61.87
CA PRO A 321 14.13 34.54 62.48
C PRO A 321 13.46 35.53 61.50
N THR A 322 12.59 36.37 62.07
CA THR A 322 11.69 37.36 61.43
C THR A 322 12.29 38.78 61.36
N GLY A 323 11.85 39.64 60.41
CA GLY A 323 11.75 41.09 60.71
C GLY A 323 11.80 42.14 59.58
N PHE A 324 10.83 43.07 59.61
CA PHE A 324 10.88 44.49 59.15
C PHE A 324 11.04 44.80 57.63
N LYS A 325 10.70 46.01 57.13
CA LYS A 325 9.41 46.78 57.19
C LYS A 325 9.38 47.91 56.11
N ARG A 326 8.21 48.09 55.47
CA ARG A 326 7.65 49.29 54.76
C ARG A 326 8.56 50.47 54.29
N HIS A 327 8.39 50.83 53.01
CA HIS A 327 8.00 52.16 52.46
C HIS A 327 7.42 51.90 51.04
N ARG A 328 6.31 52.42 50.51
CA ARG A 328 5.44 53.62 50.64
C ARG A 328 5.98 54.92 50.03
N ASN A 329 5.46 55.24 48.84
CA ASN A 329 4.75 56.46 48.37
C ASN A 329 3.93 56.02 47.14
N GLN A 330 2.64 56.31 46.89
CA GLN A 330 1.72 57.44 47.14
C GLN A 330 1.81 58.57 46.10
N GLY A 331 0.68 58.77 45.40
CA GLY A 331 0.38 59.84 44.44
C GLY A 331 -1.11 59.84 44.14
N GLU A 332 -1.75 61.00 44.24
CA GLU A 332 -3.21 61.22 44.13
C GLU A 332 -3.47 62.06 42.83
N HIS A 333 -4.67 62.34 42.31
CA HIS A 333 -6.01 62.50 42.89
C HIS A 333 -7.17 62.18 41.92
N SER A 334 -8.31 61.78 42.51
CA SER A 334 -9.71 62.20 42.26
C SER A 334 -10.09 63.02 41.00
N ALA A 335 -11.14 62.55 40.32
CA ALA A 335 -12.27 63.38 39.85
C ALA A 335 -13.60 62.60 39.93
N LYS A 336 -14.74 63.29 40.14
CA LYS A 336 -16.11 62.71 40.18
C LYS A 336 -17.03 63.46 39.21
N THR A 337 -17.99 62.74 38.60
CA THR A 337 -19.26 63.31 38.12
C THR A 337 -20.39 62.30 38.35
N LEU A 338 -21.62 62.75 38.59
CA LEU A 338 -22.77 61.91 38.98
C LEU A 338 -24.03 62.24 38.16
N SER A 339 -24.75 61.21 37.67
CA SER A 339 -26.09 61.28 37.04
C SER A 339 -26.53 59.82 36.75
N SER A 340 -27.64 59.21 37.19
CA SER A 340 -28.96 59.63 37.72
C SER A 340 -29.98 60.08 36.64
N ALA A 341 -31.08 59.37 36.35
CA ALA A 341 -31.63 58.15 36.93
C ALA A 341 -32.61 57.39 35.99
N ASN A 342 -32.85 56.12 36.33
CA ASN A 342 -34.08 55.30 36.20
C ASN A 342 -35.04 55.45 34.99
N ALA A 343 -35.28 54.32 34.31
CA ALA A 343 -36.62 53.88 33.90
C ALA A 343 -36.68 52.32 33.86
N THR A 344 -37.82 51.74 34.24
CA THR A 344 -37.99 50.28 34.42
C THR A 344 -38.93 49.69 33.37
N SER A 345 -38.59 48.55 32.73
CA SER A 345 -39.60 47.56 32.31
C SER A 345 -39.04 46.20 31.86
N VAL A 346 -39.61 45.14 32.44
CA VAL A 346 -39.89 43.78 31.93
C VAL A 346 -39.16 43.25 30.67
N GLY A 347 -38.24 42.31 30.93
CA GLY A 347 -38.23 40.94 30.38
C GLY A 347 -38.60 40.65 28.92
N SER A 348 -37.62 40.14 28.16
CA SER A 348 -37.85 39.29 26.98
C SER A 348 -36.81 38.17 26.88
N VAL A 349 -37.27 36.94 26.68
CA VAL A 349 -36.42 35.75 26.51
C VAL A 349 -36.05 35.60 25.03
N THR A 350 -34.77 35.77 24.68
CA THR A 350 -34.28 35.45 23.33
C THR A 350 -32.89 34.83 23.33
N ARG A 351 -32.90 33.50 23.16
CA ARG A 351 -31.97 32.69 22.35
C ARG A 351 -30.46 32.82 22.63
N PHE A 352 -29.90 31.71 23.11
CA PHE A 352 -28.49 31.37 22.97
C PHE A 352 -27.92 31.75 21.60
N THR A 353 -26.97 32.69 21.57
CA THR A 353 -26.15 32.95 20.39
C THR A 353 -25.31 31.71 20.11
N LYS A 354 -25.36 31.19 18.88
CA LYS A 354 -24.49 30.08 18.45
C LYS A 354 -23.01 30.44 18.71
N PRO A 355 -22.13 29.49 19.11
CA PRO A 355 -20.70 29.76 19.23
C PRO A 355 -20.17 30.22 17.86
N ASN A 356 -19.81 31.49 17.77
CA ASN A 356 -19.56 32.14 16.50
C ASN A 356 -18.07 32.08 16.17
N ARG A 357 -17.72 31.12 15.29
CA ARG A 357 -16.45 30.97 14.56
C ARG A 357 -15.16 30.97 15.38
N ILE A 358 -14.50 29.82 15.31
CA ILE A 358 -13.04 29.61 15.41
C ILE A 358 -12.25 30.89 15.15
N ASP A 359 -11.37 31.26 16.09
CA ASP A 359 -10.41 32.33 15.86
C ASP A 359 -9.48 31.94 14.70
N ARG A 360 -9.51 32.72 13.62
CA ARG A 360 -8.77 32.50 12.37
C ARG A 360 -7.29 32.23 12.57
N ARG A 361 -6.71 32.69 13.69
CA ARG A 361 -5.32 32.49 14.08
C ARG A 361 -4.92 31.01 14.27
N TYR A 362 -5.88 30.09 14.37
CA TYR A 362 -5.61 28.66 14.57
C TYR A 362 -5.90 27.76 13.34
N GLN A 363 -6.46 28.30 12.25
CA GLN A 363 -6.69 27.53 11.01
C GLN A 363 -5.47 27.49 10.07
N VAL A 364 -4.27 27.75 10.60
CA VAL A 364 -3.01 27.95 9.86
C VAL A 364 -2.64 26.81 8.89
N LEU A 365 -3.07 25.57 9.18
CA LEU A 365 -2.71 24.41 8.36
C LEU A 365 -3.56 24.27 7.09
N TRP A 366 -4.82 24.73 7.08
CA TRP A 366 -5.67 24.77 5.87
C TRP A 366 -6.75 25.87 5.97
N ASP A 367 -6.73 26.86 5.05
CA ASP A 367 -7.76 27.91 4.95
C ASP A 367 -9.14 27.43 4.46
N LYS A 368 -9.21 26.19 3.94
CA LYS A 368 -10.41 25.59 3.33
C LYS A 368 -10.39 24.07 3.55
N PRO A 369 -11.55 23.41 3.66
CA PRO A 369 -11.60 21.95 3.62
C PRO A 369 -11.00 21.43 2.29
N PRO A 370 -10.31 20.29 2.30
CA PRO A 370 -9.84 19.65 1.07
C PRO A 370 -11.03 19.30 0.16
N ILE A 371 -10.79 19.33 -1.15
CA ILE A 371 -11.79 18.87 -2.12
C ILE A 371 -11.99 17.37 -1.90
N GLN A 372 -13.23 16.93 -1.68
CA GLN A 372 -13.55 15.51 -1.56
C GLN A 372 -13.11 14.78 -2.83
N ALA A 373 -12.16 13.87 -2.68
CA ALA A 373 -11.60 13.08 -3.75
C ALA A 373 -11.42 11.63 -3.26
N GLU A 374 -11.68 10.69 -4.16
CA GLU A 374 -11.67 9.24 -3.88
C GLU A 374 -10.26 8.62 -3.94
N ASP A 375 -9.24 9.44 -4.18
CA ASP A 375 -7.84 9.03 -4.20
C ASP A 375 -7.26 8.91 -2.78
N PHE A 376 -6.24 8.07 -2.63
CA PHE A 376 -5.60 7.78 -1.34
C PHE A 376 -5.20 9.06 -0.60
N LYS A 377 -4.64 10.06 -1.29
CA LYS A 377 -4.30 11.34 -0.65
C LYS A 377 -5.54 12.13 -0.27
N GLY A 378 -6.53 12.31 -1.16
CA GLY A 378 -7.76 13.05 -0.86
C GLY A 378 -8.52 12.49 0.35
N VAL A 379 -8.65 11.16 0.43
CA VAL A 379 -9.28 10.47 1.57
C VAL A 379 -8.50 10.72 2.87
N ILE A 380 -7.18 10.55 2.87
CA ILE A 380 -6.35 10.78 4.07
C ILE A 380 -6.34 12.26 4.48
N LEU A 381 -6.26 13.20 3.53
CA LEU A 381 -6.33 14.63 3.83
C LEU A 381 -7.69 15.05 4.40
N THR A 382 -8.78 14.43 3.94
CA THR A 382 -10.13 14.62 4.51
C THR A 382 -10.18 14.09 5.95
N LEU A 383 -9.67 12.89 6.21
CA LEU A 383 -9.58 12.32 7.57
C LEU A 383 -8.73 13.17 8.52
N LEU A 384 -7.60 13.71 8.04
CA LEU A 384 -6.74 14.62 8.79
C LEU A 384 -7.45 15.95 9.10
N TRP A 385 -8.13 16.53 8.12
CA TRP A 385 -8.92 17.77 8.27
C TRP A 385 -10.06 17.60 9.28
N ASP A 386 -10.90 16.57 9.11
CA ASP A 386 -12.07 16.33 9.96
C ASP A 386 -11.65 16.09 11.42
N ILE A 387 -10.61 15.28 11.66
CA ILE A 387 -10.11 15.04 13.01
C ILE A 387 -9.42 16.29 13.58
N ASN A 388 -8.72 17.09 12.76
CA ASN A 388 -8.13 18.35 13.22
C ASN A 388 -9.21 19.34 13.70
N GLU A 389 -10.29 19.56 12.94
CA GLU A 389 -11.42 20.40 13.37
C GLU A 389 -12.05 19.87 14.68
N HIS A 390 -12.25 18.55 14.83
CA HIS A 390 -12.74 17.98 16.10
C HIS A 390 -11.76 18.20 17.27
N LEU A 391 -10.45 18.06 17.04
CA LEU A 391 -9.42 18.34 18.04
C LEU A 391 -9.42 19.81 18.46
N MET A 392 -9.46 20.75 17.51
CA MET A 392 -9.50 22.20 17.81
C MET A 392 -10.75 22.57 18.63
N ASN A 393 -11.92 22.00 18.30
CA ASN A 393 -13.14 22.22 19.08
C ASN A 393 -13.03 21.68 20.52
N VAL A 394 -12.40 20.51 20.74
CA VAL A 394 -12.18 19.94 22.08
C VAL A 394 -11.15 20.73 22.89
N ILE A 395 -10.09 21.22 22.24
CA ILE A 395 -9.07 22.08 22.82
C ILE A 395 -9.68 23.43 23.24
N GLU A 396 -10.45 24.06 22.35
CA GLU A 396 -11.10 25.34 22.66
C GLU A 396 -12.18 25.18 23.75
N GLU A 397 -12.98 24.11 23.73
CA GLU A 397 -13.95 23.80 24.80
C GLU A 397 -13.27 23.74 26.18
N PHE A 398 -12.06 23.17 26.24
CA PHE A 398 -11.27 23.05 27.46
C PHE A 398 -10.76 24.42 27.95
N TYR A 399 -9.82 25.05 27.25
CA TYR A 399 -9.15 26.28 27.74
C TYR A 399 -10.08 27.50 27.81
N ARG A 400 -11.25 27.47 27.16
CA ARG A 400 -12.29 28.51 27.31
C ARG A 400 -13.05 28.38 28.64
N ARG A 401 -13.32 27.15 29.09
CA ARG A 401 -14.01 26.89 30.37
C ARG A 401 -13.05 26.90 31.54
N GLU A 402 -11.90 26.28 31.37
CA GLU A 402 -10.94 26.02 32.43
C GLU A 402 -9.82 27.08 32.43
N LYS A 403 -9.71 27.82 33.54
CA LYS A 403 -8.81 29.00 33.66
C LYS A 403 -7.72 28.83 34.73
N ARG A 404 -7.67 27.69 35.40
CA ARG A 404 -6.60 27.33 36.34
C ARG A 404 -5.35 26.84 35.60
N SER A 405 -4.23 26.78 36.33
CA SER A 405 -3.04 26.04 35.91
C SER A 405 -3.32 24.54 35.76
N VAL A 406 -2.65 23.90 34.80
CA VAL A 406 -2.80 22.48 34.49
C VAL A 406 -2.24 21.61 35.62
N THR A 407 -2.91 20.50 35.96
CA THR A 407 -2.49 19.66 37.09
C THR A 407 -1.38 18.66 36.73
N ARG A 408 -1.01 18.57 35.44
CA ARG A 408 0.08 17.74 34.89
C ARG A 408 0.79 18.40 33.68
N PRO A 409 1.68 19.39 33.89
CA PRO A 409 2.43 20.03 32.81
C PRO A 409 3.24 19.05 31.94
N ASP A 410 3.75 17.95 32.53
CA ASP A 410 4.53 16.92 31.82
C ASP A 410 3.76 16.19 30.70
N CYS A 411 2.42 16.27 30.71
CA CYS A 411 1.54 15.56 29.79
C CYS A 411 0.64 16.49 28.96
N MET A 412 0.61 17.79 29.27
CA MET A 412 -0.41 18.71 28.80
C MET A 412 0.10 20.15 28.89
N SER A 413 -0.03 20.91 27.80
CA SER A 413 0.45 22.29 27.69
C SER A 413 -0.29 23.26 28.62
N ASP A 414 0.42 24.22 29.20
CA ASP A 414 -0.18 25.26 30.05
C ASP A 414 -0.97 26.32 29.25
N THR A 415 -0.80 26.39 27.93
CA THR A 415 -1.49 27.35 27.05
C THR A 415 -2.24 26.68 25.90
N LEU A 416 -3.34 27.31 25.49
CA LEU A 416 -4.09 27.01 24.28
C LEU A 416 -3.18 26.94 23.05
N GLU A 417 -2.34 27.96 22.86
CA GLU A 417 -1.46 28.13 21.70
C GLU A 417 -0.47 26.96 21.57
N GLN A 418 0.20 26.58 22.65
CA GLN A 418 1.14 25.46 22.67
C GLN A 418 0.43 24.09 22.50
N CYS A 419 -0.80 23.96 23.02
CA CYS A 419 -1.60 22.75 22.82
C CYS A 419 -1.99 22.58 21.34
N VAL A 420 -2.43 23.67 20.69
CA VAL A 420 -2.73 23.70 19.25
C VAL A 420 -1.48 23.42 18.41
N GLU A 421 -0.34 24.05 18.71
CA GLU A 421 0.92 23.82 17.99
C GLU A 421 1.34 22.34 18.02
N ASN A 422 1.29 21.70 19.20
CA ASN A 422 1.62 20.28 19.35
C ASN A 422 0.70 19.37 18.53
N VAL A 423 -0.60 19.69 18.44
CA VAL A 423 -1.55 18.93 17.62
C VAL A 423 -1.35 19.18 16.13
N CYS A 424 -1.22 20.44 15.69
CA CYS A 424 -0.91 20.77 14.29
C CYS A 424 0.37 20.09 13.81
N LYS A 425 1.42 20.06 14.65
CA LYS A 425 2.67 19.33 14.38
C LYS A 425 2.45 17.84 14.18
N LYS A 426 1.55 17.21 14.95
CA LYS A 426 1.25 15.78 14.82
C LYS A 426 0.38 15.46 13.60
N ILE A 427 -0.54 16.34 13.22
CA ILE A 427 -1.30 16.24 11.95
C ILE A 427 -0.35 16.37 10.75
N LEU A 428 0.59 17.32 10.78
CA LEU A 428 1.62 17.48 9.75
C LEU A 428 2.57 16.27 9.66
N GLU A 429 2.91 15.64 10.79
CA GLU A 429 3.70 14.40 10.81
C GLU A 429 2.99 13.25 10.05
N TYR A 430 1.67 13.09 10.25
CA TYR A 430 0.87 12.11 9.50
C TYR A 430 0.73 12.48 8.01
N GLN A 431 0.64 13.76 7.67
CA GLN A 431 0.64 14.22 6.29
C GLN A 431 1.94 13.84 5.58
N ASN A 432 3.10 14.12 6.19
CA ASN A 432 4.40 13.75 5.63
C ASN A 432 4.54 12.22 5.45
N GLN A 433 4.14 11.43 6.45
CA GLN A 433 4.11 9.95 6.35
C GLN A 433 3.21 9.46 5.20
N THR A 434 2.11 10.17 4.91
CA THR A 434 1.20 9.87 3.80
C THR A 434 1.85 10.17 2.44
N ASP A 435 2.61 11.26 2.34
CA ASP A 435 3.37 11.59 1.13
C ASP A 435 4.52 10.59 0.87
N ASP A 436 5.26 10.20 1.90
CA ASP A 436 6.35 9.21 1.83
C ASP A 436 5.85 7.80 1.44
N TYR A 437 4.73 7.36 2.04
CA TYR A 437 4.11 6.08 1.70
C TYR A 437 3.51 6.08 0.29
N HIS A 438 2.86 7.17 -0.12
CA HIS A 438 2.39 7.30 -1.50
C HIS A 438 3.56 7.26 -2.50
N ASN A 439 4.66 7.97 -2.22
CA ASN A 439 5.90 7.86 -3.02
C ASN A 439 6.39 6.41 -3.11
N SER A 440 6.33 5.65 -2.01
CA SER A 440 6.67 4.23 -1.97
C SER A 440 5.73 3.38 -2.84
N CYS A 441 4.42 3.63 -2.81
CA CYS A 441 3.44 2.98 -3.70
C CYS A 441 3.65 3.34 -5.19
N LEU A 442 4.17 4.53 -5.51
CA LEU A 442 4.56 4.87 -6.89
C LEU A 442 5.75 4.03 -7.36
N ILE A 443 6.75 3.82 -6.50
CA ILE A 443 7.92 2.97 -6.82
C ILE A 443 7.48 1.52 -7.01
N GLU A 444 6.65 0.99 -6.10
CA GLU A 444 6.05 -0.34 -6.20
C GLU A 444 5.27 -0.52 -7.51
N LEU A 445 4.36 0.41 -7.82
CA LEU A 445 3.54 0.34 -9.04
C LEU A 445 4.40 0.37 -10.32
N ARG A 446 5.44 1.23 -10.37
CA ARG A 446 6.37 1.28 -11.50
C ARG A 446 7.16 -0.03 -11.64
N ALA A 447 7.56 -0.66 -10.54
CA ALA A 447 8.21 -1.97 -10.54
C ALA A 447 7.27 -3.10 -11.03
N GLN A 448 6.00 -3.09 -10.61
CA GLN A 448 4.97 -4.02 -11.11
C GLN A 448 4.73 -3.86 -12.62
N MET A 449 4.62 -2.61 -13.09
CA MET A 449 4.47 -2.29 -14.52
C MET A 449 5.71 -2.66 -15.35
N ARG A 450 6.92 -2.46 -14.82
CA ARG A 450 8.17 -2.95 -15.42
C ARG A 450 8.16 -4.49 -15.57
N ARG A 451 7.85 -5.21 -14.47
CA ARG A 451 7.77 -6.69 -14.48
C ARG A 451 6.72 -7.21 -15.48
N PHE A 452 5.64 -6.47 -15.70
CA PHE A 452 4.69 -6.78 -16.78
C PHE A 452 5.31 -6.59 -18.18
N GLU A 453 5.98 -5.46 -18.44
CA GLU A 453 6.63 -5.21 -19.74
C GLU A 453 7.76 -6.22 -20.03
N GLU A 454 8.45 -6.73 -19.01
CA GLU A 454 9.47 -7.79 -19.11
C GLU A 454 8.88 -9.19 -19.38
N LEU A 455 7.66 -9.47 -18.93
CA LEU A 455 6.94 -10.72 -19.21
C LEU A 455 6.22 -10.71 -20.57
N LEU A 456 5.82 -9.54 -21.08
CA LEU A 456 5.10 -9.40 -22.36
C LEU A 456 5.79 -10.13 -23.53
N PRO A 457 7.11 -9.99 -23.79
CA PRO A 457 7.78 -10.70 -24.87
C PRO A 457 7.55 -12.21 -24.87
N GLN A 458 7.65 -12.85 -23.70
CA GLN A 458 7.49 -14.30 -23.58
C GLN A 458 6.07 -14.75 -23.95
N MET A 459 5.05 -13.94 -23.59
CA MET A 459 3.67 -14.17 -24.00
C MET A 459 3.45 -13.90 -25.50
N CYS A 460 4.04 -12.86 -26.07
CA CYS A 460 3.96 -12.59 -27.51
C CYS A 460 4.51 -13.77 -28.34
N TRP A 461 5.64 -14.34 -27.93
CA TRP A 461 6.22 -15.54 -28.55
C TRP A 461 5.29 -16.77 -28.42
N LEU A 462 4.78 -17.07 -27.22
CA LEU A 462 3.86 -18.20 -26.99
C LEU A 462 2.55 -18.07 -27.79
N VAL A 463 2.01 -16.85 -27.88
CA VAL A 463 0.78 -16.55 -28.62
C VAL A 463 0.97 -16.75 -30.13
N MET A 464 2.10 -16.29 -30.70
CA MET A 464 2.40 -16.48 -32.12
C MET A 464 2.67 -17.96 -32.47
N GLU A 465 3.39 -18.70 -31.61
CA GLU A 465 3.60 -20.14 -31.82
C GLU A 465 2.29 -20.95 -31.72
N ASN A 466 1.39 -20.61 -30.79
CA ASN A 466 0.04 -21.20 -30.74
C ASN A 466 -0.78 -20.83 -31.99
N PHE A 467 -0.68 -19.60 -32.50
CA PHE A 467 -1.34 -19.19 -33.75
C PHE A 467 -0.81 -20.01 -34.95
N LYS A 468 0.50 -20.25 -35.02
CA LYS A 468 1.11 -21.12 -36.05
C LYS A 468 0.55 -22.54 -35.97
N GLU A 469 0.63 -23.15 -34.80
CA GLU A 469 0.22 -24.53 -34.54
C GLU A 469 -1.27 -24.76 -34.90
N ASN A 470 -2.16 -23.86 -34.48
CA ASN A 470 -3.60 -23.97 -34.79
C ASN A 470 -3.93 -23.83 -36.28
N ASN A 471 -3.13 -23.09 -37.05
CA ASN A 471 -3.31 -23.01 -38.51
C ASN A 471 -2.62 -24.16 -39.24
N TRP A 472 -1.54 -24.70 -38.71
CA TRP A 472 -0.89 -25.90 -39.22
C TRP A 472 -1.78 -27.15 -39.03
N GLN A 473 -2.38 -27.32 -37.86
CA GLN A 473 -3.31 -28.42 -37.58
C GLN A 473 -4.52 -28.45 -38.56
N LYS A 474 -5.09 -27.26 -38.88
CA LYS A 474 -6.18 -27.14 -39.87
C LYS A 474 -5.76 -27.60 -41.28
N LEU A 475 -4.53 -27.30 -41.69
CA LEU A 475 -3.98 -27.83 -42.93
C LEU A 475 -3.81 -29.36 -42.84
N CYS A 476 -3.22 -29.86 -41.75
CA CYS A 476 -3.03 -31.31 -41.55
C CYS A 476 -4.35 -32.10 -41.57
N THR A 477 -5.47 -31.54 -41.05
CA THR A 477 -6.78 -32.19 -41.15
C THR A 477 -7.30 -32.23 -42.58
N SER A 478 -7.32 -31.11 -43.31
CA SER A 478 -7.83 -31.09 -44.69
C SER A 478 -6.96 -31.90 -45.67
N THR A 479 -5.64 -31.90 -45.47
CA THR A 479 -4.72 -32.74 -46.28
C THR A 479 -4.94 -34.23 -45.99
N ARG A 480 -5.25 -34.59 -44.73
CA ARG A 480 -5.60 -35.96 -44.35
C ARG A 480 -6.94 -36.41 -44.96
N GLU A 481 -7.96 -35.56 -44.91
CA GLU A 481 -9.28 -35.84 -45.51
C GLU A 481 -9.16 -36.17 -47.01
N ILE A 482 -8.33 -35.43 -47.76
CA ILE A 482 -8.08 -35.69 -49.19
C ILE A 482 -7.30 -36.99 -49.38
N ARG A 483 -6.24 -37.24 -48.59
CA ARG A 483 -5.48 -38.51 -48.62
C ARG A 483 -6.35 -39.73 -48.27
N GLU A 484 -7.28 -39.61 -47.33
CA GLU A 484 -8.24 -40.66 -46.95
C GLU A 484 -9.29 -40.92 -48.04
N GLN A 485 -9.81 -39.88 -48.68
CA GLN A 485 -10.70 -40.02 -49.85
C GLN A 485 -9.98 -40.80 -50.97
N PHE A 486 -8.77 -40.38 -51.34
CA PHE A 486 -7.95 -41.09 -52.33
C PHE A 486 -7.75 -42.56 -51.96
N LEU A 487 -7.30 -42.85 -50.73
CA LEU A 487 -7.06 -44.21 -50.26
C LEU A 487 -8.32 -45.09 -50.34
N ASN A 488 -9.50 -44.53 -50.08
CA ASN A 488 -10.77 -45.26 -50.14
C ASN A 488 -11.24 -45.55 -51.58
N TYR A 489 -10.99 -44.65 -52.54
CA TYR A 489 -11.22 -44.93 -53.96
C TYR A 489 -10.15 -45.87 -54.55
N HIS A 490 -8.87 -45.71 -54.16
CA HIS A 490 -7.77 -46.59 -54.56
C HIS A 490 -8.05 -48.05 -54.18
N LYS A 491 -8.48 -48.31 -52.93
CA LYS A 491 -8.94 -49.64 -52.46
C LYS A 491 -10.06 -50.26 -53.31
N GLN A 492 -10.88 -49.45 -54.01
CA GLN A 492 -11.90 -49.97 -54.92
C GLN A 492 -11.32 -50.35 -56.28
N LEU A 493 -10.36 -49.58 -56.81
CA LEU A 493 -9.67 -49.93 -58.06
C LEU A 493 -8.76 -51.14 -57.88
N GLU A 494 -8.09 -51.28 -56.75
CA GLU A 494 -7.29 -52.48 -56.41
C GLU A 494 -8.15 -53.75 -56.43
N LYS A 495 -9.33 -53.72 -55.79
CA LYS A 495 -10.31 -54.83 -55.85
C LYS A 495 -10.84 -55.14 -57.25
N ARG A 496 -10.65 -54.25 -58.24
CA ARG A 496 -10.91 -54.54 -59.66
C ARG A 496 -9.66 -55.10 -60.35
N LYS A 497 -8.48 -54.55 -60.05
CA LYS A 497 -7.18 -55.05 -60.53
C LYS A 497 -7.00 -56.53 -60.19
N ASP A 498 -7.28 -56.91 -58.95
CA ASP A 498 -7.16 -58.30 -58.48
C ASP A 498 -8.10 -59.25 -59.24
N LYS A 499 -9.34 -58.82 -59.51
CA LYS A 499 -10.32 -59.57 -60.31
C LYS A 499 -9.90 -59.68 -61.79
N ASN A 500 -9.38 -58.61 -62.36
CA ASN A 500 -8.87 -58.60 -63.73
C ASN A 500 -7.66 -59.55 -63.85
N ALA A 501 -6.75 -59.53 -62.87
CA ALA A 501 -5.60 -60.43 -62.78
C ALA A 501 -6.00 -61.90 -62.61
N GLN A 502 -6.98 -62.20 -61.72
CA GLN A 502 -7.51 -63.56 -61.54
C GLN A 502 -8.28 -64.06 -62.78
N SER A 503 -8.86 -63.16 -63.58
CA SER A 503 -9.54 -63.51 -64.82
C SER A 503 -8.56 -63.84 -65.95
N LEU A 504 -7.32 -63.36 -65.88
CA LEU A 504 -6.29 -63.57 -66.89
C LEU A 504 -5.65 -64.96 -66.74
N HIS A 505 -6.01 -65.90 -67.61
CA HIS A 505 -5.58 -67.30 -67.54
C HIS A 505 -5.26 -67.87 -68.93
N PRO A 506 -4.44 -68.94 -69.06
CA PRO A 506 -3.88 -69.36 -70.34
C PRO A 506 -4.87 -69.58 -71.48
N ASN A 507 -6.04 -70.16 -71.20
CA ASN A 507 -7.06 -70.46 -72.21
C ASN A 507 -7.60 -69.23 -72.95
N LEU A 508 -7.48 -68.01 -72.39
CA LEU A 508 -7.86 -66.76 -73.06
C LEU A 508 -6.93 -66.36 -74.21
N GLY A 509 -5.72 -66.96 -74.30
CA GLY A 509 -4.82 -66.75 -75.42
C GLY A 509 -5.30 -67.38 -76.73
N HIS A 510 -6.12 -68.44 -76.66
CA HIS A 510 -6.56 -69.18 -77.83
C HIS A 510 -7.55 -68.36 -78.69
N PRO A 511 -7.44 -68.31 -80.04
CA PRO A 511 -8.21 -67.40 -80.90
C PRO A 511 -9.74 -67.42 -80.74
N ILE A 512 -10.32 -68.55 -80.32
CA ILE A 512 -11.76 -68.68 -80.01
C ILE A 512 -12.19 -67.72 -78.88
N HIS A 513 -11.30 -67.44 -77.92
CA HIS A 513 -11.55 -66.59 -76.75
C HIS A 513 -11.12 -65.12 -76.95
N SER A 514 -10.66 -64.74 -78.15
CA SER A 514 -10.27 -63.38 -78.55
C SER A 514 -11.19 -62.28 -77.99
N LYS A 515 -12.50 -62.36 -78.24
CA LYS A 515 -13.50 -61.38 -77.76
C LYS A 515 -13.59 -61.26 -76.23
N GLN A 516 -13.24 -62.32 -75.50
CA GLN A 516 -13.20 -62.31 -74.02
C GLN A 516 -11.90 -61.67 -73.53
N MET A 517 -10.77 -61.93 -74.19
CA MET A 517 -9.49 -61.26 -73.94
C MET A 517 -9.56 -59.75 -74.23
N GLU A 518 -10.15 -59.35 -75.36
CA GLU A 518 -10.40 -57.95 -75.74
C GLU A 518 -11.26 -57.23 -74.68
N SER A 519 -12.37 -57.85 -74.25
CA SER A 519 -13.25 -57.31 -73.22
C SER A 519 -12.52 -57.11 -71.88
N LEU A 520 -11.71 -58.10 -71.46
CA LEU A 520 -10.89 -58.00 -70.25
C LEU A 520 -9.84 -56.88 -70.36
N CYS A 521 -9.18 -56.73 -71.52
CA CYS A 521 -8.24 -55.66 -71.78
C CYS A 521 -8.90 -54.28 -71.74
N LEU A 522 -10.09 -54.12 -72.32
CA LEU A 522 -10.86 -52.87 -72.28
C LEU A 522 -11.30 -52.50 -70.85
N MET A 523 -11.69 -53.49 -70.03
CA MET A 523 -12.01 -53.26 -68.62
C MET A 523 -10.79 -52.84 -67.79
N GLU A 524 -9.62 -53.42 -68.04
CA GLU A 524 -8.39 -53.04 -67.36
C GLU A 524 -7.82 -51.70 -67.86
N GLU A 525 -7.89 -51.41 -69.17
CA GLU A 525 -7.50 -50.10 -69.71
C GLU A 525 -8.40 -48.98 -69.14
N LYS A 526 -9.72 -49.24 -68.99
CA LYS A 526 -10.62 -48.34 -68.30
C LYS A 526 -10.24 -48.15 -66.83
N ARG A 527 -9.91 -49.23 -66.10
CA ARG A 527 -9.44 -49.15 -64.70
C ARG A 527 -8.15 -48.34 -64.57
N GLN A 528 -7.22 -48.48 -65.52
CA GLN A 528 -5.98 -47.70 -65.57
C GLN A 528 -6.25 -46.22 -65.85
N LYS A 529 -7.12 -45.89 -66.81
CA LYS A 529 -7.55 -44.49 -67.05
C LYS A 529 -8.26 -43.87 -65.83
N GLU A 530 -9.07 -44.65 -65.11
CA GLU A 530 -9.68 -44.22 -63.84
C GLU A 530 -8.63 -43.99 -62.73
N LEU A 531 -7.57 -44.80 -62.66
CA LEU A 531 -6.46 -44.64 -61.70
C LEU A 531 -5.59 -43.42 -62.04
N ASP A 532 -5.11 -43.33 -63.28
CA ASP A 532 -4.25 -42.24 -63.77
C ASP A 532 -4.94 -40.87 -63.54
N SER A 533 -6.24 -40.78 -63.82
CA SER A 533 -7.07 -39.59 -63.57
C SER A 533 -7.25 -39.28 -62.06
N MET A 534 -7.41 -40.32 -61.22
CA MET A 534 -7.56 -40.14 -59.77
C MET A 534 -6.27 -39.63 -59.12
N ILE A 535 -5.11 -40.15 -59.53
CA ILE A 535 -3.80 -39.71 -59.00
C ILE A 535 -3.60 -38.23 -59.31
N MET A 536 -3.75 -37.83 -60.57
CA MET A 536 -3.64 -36.43 -61.00
C MET A 536 -4.63 -35.51 -60.25
N SER A 537 -5.91 -35.87 -60.20
CA SER A 537 -6.93 -35.07 -59.50
C SER A 537 -6.70 -35.00 -57.99
N THR A 538 -6.07 -36.00 -57.39
CA THR A 538 -5.68 -36.00 -55.97
C THR A 538 -4.51 -35.06 -55.73
N LYS A 539 -3.47 -35.14 -56.56
CA LYS A 539 -2.32 -34.22 -56.53
C LYS A 539 -2.78 -32.76 -56.62
N GLU A 540 -3.58 -32.43 -57.63
CA GLU A 540 -4.10 -31.07 -57.86
C GLU A 540 -4.88 -30.55 -56.63
N LYS A 541 -5.72 -31.38 -56.02
CA LYS A 541 -6.48 -31.05 -54.79
C LYS A 541 -5.58 -30.83 -53.58
N LEU A 542 -4.53 -31.65 -53.42
CA LEU A 542 -3.58 -31.53 -52.32
C LEU A 542 -2.73 -30.24 -52.46
N GLU A 543 -2.20 -29.97 -53.66
CA GLU A 543 -1.43 -28.76 -53.94
C GLU A 543 -2.29 -27.48 -53.82
N GLU A 544 -3.56 -27.50 -54.28
CA GLU A 544 -4.49 -26.37 -54.10
C GLU A 544 -4.92 -26.21 -52.64
N CYS A 545 -5.13 -27.30 -51.90
CA CYS A 545 -5.40 -27.25 -50.46
C CYS A 545 -4.26 -26.55 -49.71
N ILE A 546 -3.02 -26.97 -49.96
CA ILE A 546 -1.81 -26.37 -49.40
C ILE A 546 -1.69 -24.89 -49.78
N ARG A 547 -1.74 -24.53 -51.08
CA ARG A 547 -1.63 -23.13 -51.53
C ARG A 547 -2.75 -22.24 -50.97
N LYS A 548 -3.99 -22.75 -50.86
CA LYS A 548 -5.11 -22.07 -50.21
C LYS A 548 -4.88 -21.86 -48.72
N CYS A 549 -4.40 -22.87 -47.98
CA CYS A 549 -4.08 -22.75 -46.56
C CYS A 549 -2.94 -21.75 -46.32
N GLY A 550 -1.89 -21.74 -47.15
CA GLY A 550 -0.82 -20.73 -47.08
C GLY A 550 -1.34 -19.30 -47.27
N ARG A 551 -2.20 -19.07 -48.28
CA ARG A 551 -2.82 -17.75 -48.52
C ARG A 551 -3.70 -17.30 -47.35
N LEU A 552 -4.48 -18.22 -46.79
CA LEU A 552 -5.30 -17.95 -45.61
C LEU A 552 -4.46 -17.68 -44.35
N PHE A 553 -3.37 -18.43 -44.15
CA PHE A 553 -2.45 -18.25 -43.02
C PHE A 553 -1.80 -16.88 -43.05
N ILE A 554 -1.18 -16.48 -44.17
CA ILE A 554 -0.50 -15.17 -44.28
C ILE A 554 -1.48 -14.01 -44.06
N THR A 555 -2.66 -14.08 -44.68
CA THR A 555 -3.72 -13.06 -44.53
C THR A 555 -4.20 -12.96 -43.07
N SER A 556 -4.38 -14.11 -42.42
CA SER A 556 -4.81 -14.19 -41.02
C SER A 556 -3.71 -13.72 -40.07
N LEU A 557 -2.44 -14.06 -40.31
CA LEU A 557 -1.28 -13.66 -39.51
C LEU A 557 -1.09 -12.14 -39.55
N ALA A 558 -1.26 -11.51 -40.72
CA ALA A 558 -1.20 -10.06 -40.86
C ALA A 558 -2.30 -9.36 -40.03
N SER A 559 -3.57 -9.76 -40.19
CA SER A 559 -4.68 -9.16 -39.43
C SER A 559 -4.65 -9.51 -37.94
N PHE A 560 -4.11 -10.66 -37.56
CA PHE A 560 -3.88 -11.03 -36.17
C PHE A 560 -2.80 -10.13 -35.54
N THR A 561 -1.66 -9.96 -36.21
CA THR A 561 -0.58 -9.06 -35.77
C THR A 561 -1.10 -7.63 -35.59
N GLU A 562 -1.85 -7.11 -36.55
CA GLU A 562 -2.45 -5.77 -36.50
C GLU A 562 -3.30 -5.57 -35.24
N LYS A 563 -4.28 -6.47 -35.00
CA LYS A 563 -5.14 -6.41 -33.81
C LYS A 563 -4.35 -6.57 -32.51
N PHE A 564 -3.33 -7.42 -32.51
CA PHE A 564 -2.53 -7.70 -31.32
C PHE A 564 -1.61 -6.52 -30.95
N LEU A 565 -0.98 -5.87 -31.93
CA LEU A 565 -0.23 -4.63 -31.72
C LEU A 565 -1.16 -3.50 -31.21
N LEU A 566 -2.35 -3.35 -31.77
CA LEU A 566 -3.33 -2.34 -31.30
C LEU A 566 -3.79 -2.61 -29.86
N GLN A 567 -3.95 -3.88 -29.44
CA GLN A 567 -4.25 -4.22 -28.04
C GLN A 567 -3.11 -3.90 -27.06
N LEU A 568 -1.85 -3.86 -27.53
CA LEU A 568 -0.67 -3.46 -26.77
C LEU A 568 -0.49 -1.94 -26.71
N ASP A 569 -0.93 -1.20 -27.74
CA ASP A 569 -0.99 0.28 -27.74
C ASP A 569 -1.89 0.83 -26.61
N GLU A 570 -2.94 0.10 -26.24
CA GLU A 570 -3.84 0.41 -25.11
C GLU A 570 -3.23 0.13 -23.73
N VAL A 571 -2.17 -0.68 -23.61
CA VAL A 571 -1.58 -1.05 -22.30
C VAL A 571 -0.88 0.15 -21.70
N VAL A 572 -1.27 0.60 -20.51
CA VAL A 572 -0.62 1.72 -19.81
C VAL A 572 0.84 1.36 -19.47
N ILE A 573 1.79 2.21 -19.86
CA ILE A 573 3.23 1.99 -19.67
C ILE A 573 3.79 2.78 -18.48
N VAL A 574 4.97 2.39 -18.01
CA VAL A 574 5.68 3.01 -16.88
C VAL A 574 5.82 4.54 -17.03
N ASP A 575 5.95 5.02 -18.27
CA ASP A 575 6.13 6.44 -18.61
C ASP A 575 4.84 7.29 -18.52
N ASP A 576 3.67 6.62 -18.57
CA ASP A 576 2.32 7.22 -18.42
C ASP A 576 1.98 7.52 -16.94
N VAL A 577 2.82 7.09 -16.00
CA VAL A 577 2.66 7.23 -14.55
C VAL A 577 3.71 8.21 -14.00
N GLN A 578 3.32 8.98 -12.98
CA GLN A 578 4.22 9.92 -12.29
C GLN A 578 5.38 9.19 -11.59
N VAL A 579 6.56 9.82 -11.59
CA VAL A 579 7.73 9.36 -10.82
C VAL A 579 7.57 9.80 -9.36
N ALA A 580 8.02 8.98 -8.42
CA ALA A 580 8.02 9.32 -6.99
C ALA A 580 8.86 10.58 -6.72
N LYS A 581 8.33 11.49 -5.90
CA LYS A 581 8.99 12.75 -5.53
C LYS A 581 9.77 12.57 -4.23
N MET A 582 10.90 11.87 -4.32
CA MET A 582 11.86 11.80 -3.21
C MET A 582 12.69 13.09 -3.15
N GLU A 583 13.15 13.50 -1.96
CA GLU A 583 14.31 14.40 -1.91
C GLU A 583 15.51 13.67 -2.54
N PRO A 584 16.30 14.32 -3.43
CA PRO A 584 17.49 13.70 -3.99
C PRO A 584 18.48 13.36 -2.85
N PRO A 585 18.99 12.13 -2.77
CA PRO A 585 19.85 11.70 -1.66
C PRO A 585 21.10 12.57 -1.61
N LYS A 586 21.25 13.36 -0.55
CA LYS A 586 22.23 14.46 -0.43
C LYS A 586 23.68 13.98 -0.63
N GLN A 587 24.13 14.00 -1.88
CA GLN A 587 25.44 13.45 -2.29
C GLN A 587 26.57 14.32 -1.72
N LYS A 588 27.60 13.68 -1.15
CA LYS A 588 28.75 14.39 -0.57
C LYS A 588 29.40 15.27 -1.63
N THR A 589 29.71 16.53 -1.29
CA THR A 589 30.22 17.55 -2.24
C THR A 589 31.46 17.09 -3.02
N SER A 590 32.31 16.26 -2.41
CA SER A 590 33.48 15.65 -3.05
C SER A 590 33.15 14.69 -4.20
N ILE A 591 31.97 14.05 -4.19
CA ILE A 591 31.47 13.20 -5.29
C ILE A 591 30.99 14.07 -6.46
N LEU A 592 30.26 15.15 -6.16
CA LEU A 592 29.79 16.11 -7.17
C LEU A 592 30.97 16.82 -7.85
N ILE A 593 31.97 17.24 -7.08
CA ILE A 593 33.23 17.81 -7.62
C ILE A 593 33.94 16.79 -8.51
N ARG A 594 34.04 15.51 -8.10
CA ARG A 594 34.64 14.45 -8.93
C ARG A 594 33.88 14.18 -10.23
N ARG A 595 32.54 14.13 -10.23
CA ARG A 595 31.76 14.02 -11.48
C ARG A 595 32.02 15.21 -12.40
N LYS A 596 31.97 16.44 -11.87
CA LYS A 596 32.21 17.67 -12.65
C LYS A 596 33.61 17.71 -13.27
N LEU A 597 34.64 17.29 -12.53
CA LEU A 597 36.02 17.19 -13.04
C LEU A 597 36.20 16.06 -14.06
N ALA A 598 35.37 15.01 -14.00
CA ALA A 598 35.37 13.91 -14.97
C ALA A 598 34.46 14.16 -16.20
N GLY A 599 33.90 15.37 -16.35
CA GLY A 599 32.97 15.70 -17.44
C GLY A 599 31.61 15.00 -17.37
N LEU A 600 31.31 14.30 -16.28
CA LEU A 600 30.05 13.58 -16.10
C LEU A 600 28.93 14.54 -15.64
N SER A 601 27.70 14.25 -16.08
CA SER A 601 26.53 15.06 -15.69
C SER A 601 26.36 15.13 -14.16
N LEU A 602 25.84 16.27 -13.71
CA LEU A 602 25.43 16.52 -12.34
C LEU A 602 23.93 16.32 -12.14
N GLU A 603 23.18 16.13 -13.23
CA GLU A 603 21.80 15.66 -13.18
C GLU A 603 21.77 14.21 -12.73
N GLU A 604 20.75 13.82 -11.97
CA GLU A 604 20.59 12.42 -11.58
C GLU A 604 20.19 11.57 -12.80
N GLU A 605 20.67 10.32 -12.87
CA GLU A 605 20.24 9.41 -13.94
C GLU A 605 18.74 9.14 -13.78
N SER A 606 17.95 9.79 -14.64
CA SER A 606 16.54 9.53 -14.77
C SER A 606 16.31 8.07 -15.19
N GLU A 607 15.16 7.52 -14.79
CA GLU A 607 14.81 6.13 -15.06
C GLU A 607 14.68 5.90 -16.57
N LYS A 608 15.77 5.38 -17.18
CA LYS A 608 15.85 5.08 -18.61
C LYS A 608 14.75 4.07 -18.98
N PRO A 609 13.94 4.35 -20.02
CA PRO A 609 12.91 3.41 -20.46
C PRO A 609 13.57 2.13 -21.02
N LEU A 610 12.88 1.01 -20.93
CA LEU A 610 13.38 -0.30 -21.40
C LEU A 610 13.67 -0.35 -22.91
N ILE A 611 13.08 0.58 -23.66
CA ILE A 611 13.25 0.78 -25.10
C ILE A 611 12.90 2.23 -25.45
N GLU A 612 13.41 2.72 -26.59
CA GLU A 612 12.97 3.98 -27.19
C GLU A 612 11.44 4.04 -27.31
N ARG A 613 10.85 5.14 -26.83
CA ARG A 613 9.40 5.35 -26.79
C ARG A 613 8.96 6.26 -27.94
N GLY A 614 7.81 5.95 -28.52
CA GLY A 614 7.19 6.75 -29.58
C GLY A 614 6.43 5.89 -30.58
N SER A 615 5.71 6.57 -31.47
CA SER A 615 4.99 5.92 -32.57
C SER A 615 5.98 5.29 -33.55
N ARG A 616 5.67 4.07 -34.02
CA ARG A 616 6.53 3.32 -34.95
C ARG A 616 5.72 2.67 -36.05
N LYS A 617 6.25 2.71 -37.27
CA LYS A 617 5.69 2.05 -38.46
C LYS A 617 6.38 0.71 -38.66
N TRP A 618 5.64 -0.37 -38.40
CA TRP A 618 6.10 -1.75 -38.51
C TRP A 618 5.94 -2.25 -39.95
N PRO A 619 6.97 -2.91 -40.53
CA PRO A 619 6.85 -3.49 -41.85
C PRO A 619 5.84 -4.64 -41.84
N GLY A 620 4.97 -4.69 -42.86
CA GLY A 620 4.20 -5.90 -43.18
C GLY A 620 5.09 -7.02 -43.72
N ILE A 621 4.55 -8.24 -43.74
CA ILE A 621 5.21 -9.47 -44.17
C ILE A 621 5.68 -9.31 -45.63
N LYS A 622 6.98 -9.51 -45.89
CA LYS A 622 7.58 -9.48 -47.23
C LYS A 622 7.36 -10.84 -47.94
N PRO A 623 7.17 -10.88 -49.28
CA PRO A 623 7.26 -12.12 -50.03
C PRO A 623 8.64 -12.78 -49.90
N THR A 624 8.65 -14.10 -49.77
CA THR A 624 9.83 -14.97 -49.93
C THR A 624 9.74 -15.69 -51.27
N GLU A 625 10.86 -16.11 -51.85
CA GLU A 625 10.94 -16.87 -53.11
C GLU A 625 9.92 -18.02 -53.15
N VAL A 626 9.86 -18.85 -52.10
CA VAL A 626 8.87 -19.91 -51.86
C VAL A 626 7.43 -19.46 -52.13
N THR A 627 7.04 -18.29 -51.63
CA THR A 627 5.68 -17.75 -51.75
C THR A 627 5.37 -17.11 -53.10
N ILE A 628 6.41 -16.76 -53.86
CA ILE A 628 6.30 -16.27 -55.23
C ILE A 628 6.14 -17.46 -56.19
N GLN A 629 7.04 -18.45 -56.09
CA GLN A 629 7.00 -19.68 -56.90
C GLN A 629 5.66 -20.44 -56.78
N ASN A 630 5.02 -20.39 -55.61
CA ASN A 630 3.77 -21.11 -55.32
C ASN A 630 2.50 -20.23 -55.37
N GLU A 631 2.57 -19.00 -55.89
CA GLU A 631 1.43 -18.06 -56.00
C GLU A 631 0.65 -17.86 -54.67
N ILE A 632 1.39 -17.68 -53.57
CA ILE A 632 0.85 -17.50 -52.22
C ILE A 632 0.90 -16.03 -51.79
N LEU A 633 2.02 -15.36 -52.05
CA LEU A 633 2.23 -13.95 -51.72
C LEU A 633 3.11 -13.29 -52.79
N LEU A 634 2.52 -12.38 -53.57
CA LEU A 634 3.19 -11.67 -54.66
C LEU A 634 3.52 -10.21 -54.32
N ARG A 635 2.99 -9.68 -53.20
CA ARG A 635 3.22 -8.31 -52.73
C ARG A 635 3.28 -8.30 -51.20
N LYS A 636 4.07 -7.38 -50.63
CA LYS A 636 4.18 -7.16 -49.18
C LYS A 636 2.81 -6.83 -48.57
N THR A 637 2.51 -7.34 -47.38
CA THR A 637 1.28 -6.97 -46.66
C THR A 637 1.35 -5.50 -46.19
N PRO A 638 0.22 -4.86 -45.84
CA PRO A 638 0.22 -3.50 -45.28
C PRO A 638 1.16 -3.34 -44.08
N SER A 639 1.77 -2.16 -43.95
CA SER A 639 2.51 -1.74 -42.76
C SER A 639 1.56 -1.25 -41.67
N ILE A 640 1.80 -1.65 -40.42
CA ILE A 640 0.99 -1.28 -39.26
C ILE A 640 1.70 -0.13 -38.54
N THR A 641 0.99 0.92 -38.14
CA THR A 641 1.57 2.02 -37.32
C THR A 641 0.99 1.97 -35.93
N THR A 642 1.83 1.89 -34.91
CA THR A 642 1.41 1.96 -33.49
C THR A 642 1.65 3.35 -32.92
N LEU A 643 0.87 3.74 -31.91
CA LEU A 643 1.00 5.03 -31.21
C LEU A 643 2.21 5.05 -30.28
N LYS A 644 2.60 3.91 -29.70
CA LYS A 644 3.83 3.75 -28.91
C LYS A 644 4.61 2.48 -29.25
N THR A 645 5.73 2.29 -28.55
CA THR A 645 6.66 1.17 -28.70
C THR A 645 7.02 0.63 -27.31
N THR A 646 6.91 -0.68 -27.14
CA THR A 646 7.23 -1.43 -25.91
C THR A 646 7.91 -2.74 -26.27
N LEU A 647 8.51 -3.44 -25.29
CA LEU A 647 9.12 -4.75 -25.52
C LEU A 647 8.13 -5.77 -26.14
N GLY A 648 6.84 -5.71 -25.76
CA GLY A 648 5.79 -6.54 -26.35
C GLY A 648 5.54 -6.24 -27.84
N HIS A 649 5.68 -4.99 -28.29
CA HIS A 649 5.51 -4.64 -29.70
C HIS A 649 6.68 -5.17 -30.56
N LEU A 650 7.93 -5.06 -30.08
CA LEU A 650 9.10 -5.69 -30.73
C LEU A 650 8.88 -7.20 -30.87
N ALA A 651 8.70 -7.88 -29.73
CA ALA A 651 8.60 -9.33 -29.67
C ALA A 651 7.42 -9.88 -30.48
N THR A 652 6.33 -9.11 -30.61
CA THR A 652 5.21 -9.45 -31.50
C THR A 652 5.62 -9.51 -32.97
N VAL A 653 6.43 -8.56 -33.46
CA VAL A 653 6.87 -8.50 -34.86
C VAL A 653 7.99 -9.49 -35.13
N GLU A 654 8.94 -9.64 -34.20
CA GLU A 654 10.00 -10.65 -34.25
C GLU A 654 9.39 -12.07 -34.27
N ALA A 655 8.47 -12.37 -33.35
CA ALA A 655 7.79 -13.67 -33.30
C ALA A 655 6.90 -13.93 -34.52
N ARG A 656 6.25 -12.90 -35.09
CA ARG A 656 5.51 -13.00 -36.36
C ARG A 656 6.41 -13.45 -37.51
N ASP A 657 7.58 -12.80 -37.65
CA ASP A 657 8.46 -13.04 -38.80
C ASP A 657 9.19 -14.39 -38.70
N ASP A 658 9.58 -14.81 -37.50
CA ASP A 658 10.06 -16.18 -37.24
C ASP A 658 8.96 -17.23 -37.46
N VAL A 659 7.73 -17.01 -36.96
CA VAL A 659 6.58 -17.93 -37.18
C VAL A 659 6.22 -18.04 -38.65
N TYR A 660 6.31 -16.94 -39.41
CA TYR A 660 6.14 -16.95 -40.86
C TYR A 660 7.17 -17.86 -41.54
N LEU A 661 8.47 -17.68 -41.25
CA LEU A 661 9.54 -18.52 -41.79
C LEU A 661 9.40 -20.00 -41.39
N LYS A 662 9.08 -20.28 -40.12
CA LYS A 662 8.81 -21.65 -39.63
C LYS A 662 7.62 -22.30 -40.34
N TYR A 663 6.56 -21.55 -40.64
CA TYR A 663 5.41 -22.06 -41.38
C TYR A 663 5.76 -22.34 -42.85
N LEU A 664 6.59 -21.49 -43.48
CA LEU A 664 7.06 -21.73 -44.85
C LEU A 664 7.91 -23.00 -44.96
N ALA A 665 8.84 -23.24 -44.03
CA ALA A 665 9.66 -24.47 -44.04
C ALA A 665 8.79 -25.74 -43.94
N LEU A 666 7.77 -25.75 -43.06
CA LEU A 666 6.81 -26.85 -42.94
C LEU A 666 5.94 -27.00 -44.20
N PHE A 667 5.53 -25.88 -44.80
CA PHE A 667 4.77 -25.84 -46.05
C PHE A 667 5.55 -26.50 -47.20
N GLU A 668 6.85 -26.20 -47.33
CA GLU A 668 7.74 -26.82 -48.32
C GLU A 668 7.90 -28.32 -48.08
N GLU A 669 8.02 -28.75 -46.82
CA GLU A 669 8.15 -30.17 -46.46
C GLU A 669 6.91 -30.98 -46.88
N GLU A 670 5.69 -30.54 -46.54
CA GLU A 670 4.47 -31.25 -46.98
C GLU A 670 4.23 -31.12 -48.50
N LEU A 671 4.56 -29.99 -49.13
CA LEU A 671 4.44 -29.84 -50.59
C LEU A 671 5.37 -30.81 -51.33
N LYS A 672 6.65 -30.87 -50.93
CA LYS A 672 7.61 -31.84 -51.47
C LYS A 672 7.13 -33.27 -51.24
N LYS A 673 6.67 -33.58 -50.03
CA LYS A 673 6.11 -34.90 -49.69
C LYS A 673 4.92 -35.29 -50.57
N ILE A 674 4.07 -34.35 -51.00
CA ILE A 674 2.99 -34.63 -51.97
C ILE A 674 3.54 -34.93 -53.36
N GLN A 675 4.61 -34.25 -53.78
CA GLN A 675 5.29 -34.55 -55.05
C GLN A 675 5.96 -35.93 -55.00
N ASP A 676 6.65 -36.26 -53.91
CA ASP A 676 7.26 -37.57 -53.65
C ASP A 676 6.16 -38.67 -53.61
N GLU A 677 5.09 -38.50 -52.82
CA GLU A 677 3.92 -39.40 -52.77
C GLU A 677 3.29 -39.63 -54.16
N ASN A 678 3.15 -38.57 -54.96
CA ASN A 678 2.61 -38.66 -56.32
C ASN A 678 3.55 -39.41 -57.29
N THR A 679 4.86 -39.15 -57.25
CA THR A 679 5.80 -39.84 -58.15
C THR A 679 5.79 -41.35 -57.90
N VAL A 680 5.77 -41.80 -56.64
CA VAL A 680 5.65 -43.22 -56.29
C VAL A 680 4.35 -43.83 -56.86
N GLN A 681 3.21 -43.15 -56.71
CA GLN A 681 1.92 -43.64 -57.22
C GLN A 681 1.89 -43.78 -58.76
N VAL A 682 2.46 -42.80 -59.47
CA VAL A 682 2.57 -42.86 -60.94
C VAL A 682 3.52 -43.99 -61.37
N ASP A 683 4.63 -44.18 -60.66
CA ASP A 683 5.59 -45.25 -60.93
C ASP A 683 4.97 -46.64 -60.73
N GLU A 684 4.22 -46.85 -59.64
CA GLU A 684 3.50 -48.10 -59.38
C GLU A 684 2.42 -48.38 -60.42
N ALA A 685 1.62 -47.37 -60.80
CA ALA A 685 0.63 -47.48 -61.86
C ALA A 685 1.29 -47.86 -63.20
N GLN A 686 2.41 -47.22 -63.57
CA GLN A 686 3.11 -47.51 -64.82
C GLN A 686 3.82 -48.88 -64.80
N ARG A 687 4.36 -49.31 -63.65
CA ARG A 687 4.92 -50.67 -63.46
C ARG A 687 3.84 -51.73 -63.68
N TRP A 688 2.64 -51.55 -63.11
CA TRP A 688 1.51 -52.45 -63.35
C TRP A 688 1.07 -52.46 -64.83
N LYS A 689 0.93 -51.28 -65.44
CA LYS A 689 0.56 -51.08 -66.85
C LYS A 689 1.52 -51.79 -67.81
N ASN A 690 2.82 -51.75 -67.52
CA ASN A 690 3.84 -52.49 -68.25
C ASN A 690 3.78 -54.01 -68.00
N SER A 691 3.51 -54.44 -66.77
CA SER A 691 3.36 -55.86 -66.41
C SER A 691 2.14 -56.50 -67.08
N TRP A 692 0.99 -55.83 -67.04
CA TRP A 692 -0.25 -56.28 -67.67
C TRP A 692 -0.09 -56.49 -69.17
N LYS A 693 0.53 -55.52 -69.88
CA LYS A 693 0.82 -55.64 -71.32
C LYS A 693 1.64 -56.89 -71.63
N ARG A 694 2.76 -57.09 -70.93
CA ARG A 694 3.62 -58.28 -71.10
C ARG A 694 2.87 -59.58 -70.85
N SER A 695 2.00 -59.64 -69.85
CA SER A 695 1.19 -60.83 -69.58
C SER A 695 0.18 -61.12 -70.69
N VAL A 696 -0.47 -60.09 -71.25
CA VAL A 696 -1.38 -60.25 -72.40
C VAL A 696 -0.61 -60.66 -73.66
N GLU A 697 0.51 -59.98 -73.97
CA GLU A 697 1.41 -60.29 -75.09
C GLU A 697 1.94 -61.73 -75.00
N THR A 698 2.37 -62.16 -73.80
CA THR A 698 2.83 -63.53 -73.56
C THR A 698 1.72 -64.54 -73.83
N LEU A 699 0.51 -64.33 -73.30
CA LEU A 699 -0.62 -65.24 -73.51
C LEU A 699 -1.08 -65.28 -74.98
N GLN A 700 -0.97 -64.18 -75.71
CA GLN A 700 -1.22 -64.11 -77.15
C GLN A 700 -0.13 -64.80 -77.99
N SER A 701 1.07 -65.05 -77.43
CA SER A 701 2.16 -65.78 -78.09
C SER A 701 2.21 -67.29 -77.81
N LEU A 702 1.26 -67.82 -77.02
CA LEU A 702 1.17 -69.25 -76.70
C LEU A 702 0.34 -70.07 -77.70
N TYR A 703 -0.30 -69.42 -78.69
CA TYR A 703 -1.23 -70.00 -79.66
C TYR A 703 -1.09 -69.34 -81.05
#